data_AF-A0A4Q7V940-F1
#
_entry.id   AF-A0A4Q7V940-F1
#
_cell.length_a   1.000
_cell.length_b   1.000
_cell.length_c   1.000
_cell.angle_alpha   90.00
_cell.angle_beta   90.00
_cell.angle_gamma   90.00
#
_symmetry.space_group_name_H-M   'P 1'
#
loop_
_entity.id
_entity.type
_entity.pdbx_description
1 polymer ?
#
loop_
_entity_poly.entity_id
_entity_poly.type
_entity_poly.pdbx_seq_one_letter_code
_entity_poly.pdbx_strand_id
1 'polypeptide(L)'
;MKRNLLSFFAMMLLLSSALMAQIPQGYYDSATGLSGDALKSALNNIIKGHTEYPYSSTSTDVWDILKGADRDPNNPDNVLCIYSKFSVNAAAEYNNADGWNKEHVWAKSRGDFGTTKGPGTDLHHIRAADVSTNSARNNRNFDEAPTPYVDKGGTNNGATPAYTSDVDWIWEPPADVKGDIARMLMYMTVRYEGFDGEPDLELQEAYLDNVSKEPTQARLSTLIQWHLNDPVDDEERRRNNVVYSYQHNRNPFIDHPEFVCEIFDCGGTQPTNSAPVFTSSVVVDATENVAYSYNITATDVDNDNLSFSASSLPSWLSLTDNGNGSAVLSGTPLAAHVGVNSVGLSVSDGQVSAVQNFQITVVGENVSAGAGDLFFSEYIEGSSNNKALEVANFTGSTVDLSAYTIKKQTNGAGLWSGGLVLSGTLANQDVFVAANSSAVAEITSQADYTGGVGEMTFNGNDALGLFKNGVLIDIIGNFDGGSAYFAQDQTMRRKSNIQSPNVTYSVSEWDVLAKDTFTGLGSHVFDGGGEVPDVEAPSTPENLTSSNITENGFDISWSASTDNIAVTNYEVYLNNVLIANQTSQAYSFSSLNAGTTYTVKVIAKDEAGNSSTSASINVQTIAPDTQAPTSPGNLVSSNITENSFDISWSASADNVAVTAYEVYLNDVLVNTQLSQSYSFSSLNAGTTYAVKVIAKDEAGNSSAAANINVQTIAPDSQAPTVPANLAVANVSQTGFDVSWSASTDNVAVTAYEVYLDNILVETQASTNYGFTSLSASTTYIVKVMAKDEAGNTSAATQLSVTTKSAPSSKVLIASDFESGWDNWIDGGSDVSLYSGIRSYQGSYSVNLQDNSGTASAMTSATFDITAYNQIDIEFYYYSYSMETNEDFFVKYFDGSSWQTVASFVSGVDFDNNNYYVATLSFDASLYNFAANAKFRFQCDASSNSDDIYIDLVTITASNNATKSNLVHNVSSVYVKSGLELDENIENEVNIYPNPASEYFDLSLSLEQEVDLTIYIYDLNGRLVSSTKELNCVGDYTKRMNVSGLESGMYLVVVKGDDINFSKRLVVK
;
A
#
# COMPACT_ATOMS: atom_id res chain seq x y z
N MET A 1 -50.18 -19.94 -12.94
CA MET A 1 -50.08 -19.13 -11.70
C MET A 1 -48.81 -19.51 -10.90
N LYS A 2 -47.65 -19.55 -11.57
CA LYS A 2 -46.31 -19.89 -11.03
C LYS A 2 -45.22 -19.20 -11.87
N ARG A 3 -45.31 -17.88 -11.94
CA ARG A 3 -44.37 -16.93 -12.55
C ARG A 3 -44.78 -15.62 -11.91
N ASN A 4 -44.02 -15.17 -10.92
CA ASN A 4 -44.13 -13.90 -10.14
C ASN A 4 -43.60 -14.04 -8.70
N LEU A 5 -42.93 -15.15 -8.34
CA LEU A 5 -42.27 -15.30 -7.04
C LEU A 5 -40.74 -15.32 -7.07
N LEU A 6 -40.11 -15.31 -8.26
CA LEU A 6 -38.64 -15.23 -8.39
C LEU A 6 -38.10 -13.80 -8.58
N SER A 7 -38.98 -12.80 -8.79
CA SER A 7 -38.55 -11.41 -8.97
C SER A 7 -38.58 -10.58 -7.68
N PHE A 8 -39.00 -11.17 -6.56
CA PHE A 8 -39.09 -10.49 -5.26
C PHE A 8 -37.94 -10.84 -4.30
N PHE A 9 -37.11 -11.84 -4.64
CA PHE A 9 -35.95 -12.25 -3.85
C PHE A 9 -34.62 -11.70 -4.39
N ALA A 10 -34.60 -11.15 -5.61
CA ALA A 10 -33.42 -10.50 -6.21
C ALA A 10 -33.39 -8.98 -5.98
N MET A 11 -34.45 -8.39 -5.44
CA MET A 11 -34.55 -6.94 -5.16
C MET A 11 -34.27 -6.59 -3.70
N MET A 12 -34.04 -7.60 -2.85
CA MET A 12 -33.77 -7.44 -1.40
C MET A 12 -32.35 -7.88 -1.02
N LEU A 13 -31.46 -8.00 -2.03
CA LEU A 13 -30.02 -8.25 -1.87
C LEU A 13 -29.18 -7.19 -2.62
N LEU A 14 -29.70 -5.97 -2.73
CA LEU A 14 -28.98 -4.76 -3.20
C LEU A 14 -29.09 -3.59 -2.21
N LEU A 15 -29.59 -3.84 -0.99
CA LEU A 15 -29.42 -2.95 0.16
C LEU A 15 -28.65 -3.73 1.24
N SER A 16 -27.35 -3.94 1.01
CA SER A 16 -26.33 -4.23 2.04
C SER A 16 -25.04 -4.71 1.35
N SER A 17 -24.39 -3.82 0.60
CA SER A 17 -22.94 -3.84 0.41
C SER A 17 -22.51 -2.69 -0.52
N ALA A 18 -22.66 -1.45 -0.07
CA ALA A 18 -21.54 -0.52 -0.26
C ALA A 18 -20.59 -0.79 0.90
N LEU A 19 -19.99 -1.98 0.91
CA LEU A 19 -18.70 -2.14 1.56
C LEU A 19 -17.82 -1.18 0.78
N MET A 20 -17.51 -0.02 1.37
CA MET A 20 -16.36 0.77 0.92
C MET A 20 -15.22 -0.24 0.81
N ALA A 21 -14.78 -0.53 -0.42
CA ALA A 21 -13.67 -1.43 -0.62
C ALA A 21 -12.45 -0.70 -0.05
N GLN A 22 -12.15 -0.97 1.22
CA GLN A 22 -11.00 -0.44 1.92
C GLN A 22 -9.74 -0.78 1.11
N ILE A 23 -8.72 0.08 1.20
CA ILE A 23 -7.39 -0.17 0.65
C ILE A 23 -7.03 -1.64 0.94
N PRO A 24 -6.69 -2.45 -0.08
CA PRO A 24 -6.41 -3.86 0.15
C PRO A 24 -5.32 -4.00 1.21
N GLN A 25 -5.48 -4.97 2.12
CA GLN A 25 -4.51 -5.17 3.18
C GLN A 25 -3.12 -5.42 2.59
N GLY A 26 -2.13 -4.66 3.03
CA GLY A 26 -0.74 -4.74 2.57
C GLY A 26 -0.45 -4.10 1.20
N TYR A 27 -1.42 -3.39 0.59
CA TYR A 27 -1.28 -2.82 -0.75
C TYR A 27 -0.10 -1.82 -0.87
N TYR A 28 0.21 -1.09 0.22
CA TYR A 28 1.31 -0.10 0.27
C TYR A 28 2.50 -0.54 1.14
N ASP A 29 2.62 -1.82 1.53
CA ASP A 29 3.67 -2.28 2.45
C ASP A 29 5.08 -1.91 1.96
N SER A 30 5.34 -2.03 0.66
CA SER A 30 6.64 -1.69 0.05
C SER A 30 6.95 -0.20 0.00
N ALA A 31 5.97 0.67 0.28
CA ALA A 31 6.16 2.12 0.38
C ALA A 31 6.41 2.59 1.82
N THR A 32 6.27 1.71 2.81
CA THR A 32 6.34 2.06 4.24
C THR A 32 7.69 2.66 4.63
N GLY A 33 7.67 3.89 5.16
CA GLY A 33 8.85 4.57 5.69
C GLY A 33 9.84 5.05 4.62
N LEU A 34 9.44 5.06 3.34
CA LEU A 34 10.24 5.60 2.24
C LEU A 34 9.85 7.06 1.97
N SER A 35 10.76 7.83 1.36
CA SER A 35 10.51 9.20 0.88
C SER A 35 11.31 9.48 -0.39
N GLY A 36 11.04 10.60 -1.06
CA GLY A 36 11.74 11.04 -2.28
C GLY A 36 11.70 10.00 -3.40
N ASP A 37 12.82 9.84 -4.12
CA ASP A 37 12.93 8.93 -5.26
C ASP A 37 12.65 7.45 -4.90
N ALA A 38 12.97 7.04 -3.67
CA ALA A 38 12.71 5.68 -3.19
C ALA A 38 11.21 5.41 -3.05
N LEU A 39 10.47 6.38 -2.50
CA LEU A 39 9.00 6.31 -2.44
C LEU A 39 8.38 6.39 -3.84
N LYS A 40 8.84 7.33 -4.69
CA LYS A 40 8.38 7.45 -6.08
C LYS A 40 8.52 6.11 -6.82
N SER A 41 9.70 5.47 -6.71
CA SER A 41 9.97 4.16 -7.32
C SER A 41 9.10 3.03 -6.73
N ALA A 42 8.89 3.02 -5.41
CA ALA A 42 8.04 2.02 -4.76
C ALA A 42 6.58 2.15 -5.21
N LEU A 43 6.05 3.38 -5.26
CA LEU A 43 4.71 3.67 -5.73
C LEU A 43 4.55 3.32 -7.22
N ASN A 44 5.52 3.68 -8.07
CA ASN A 44 5.53 3.27 -9.48
C ASN A 44 5.38 1.75 -9.62
N ASN A 45 6.16 0.98 -8.85
CA ASN A 45 6.09 -0.49 -8.87
C ASN A 45 4.73 -1.04 -8.40
N ILE A 46 4.06 -0.37 -7.46
CA ILE A 46 2.73 -0.76 -6.97
C ILE A 46 1.65 -0.50 -8.04
N ILE A 47 1.72 0.65 -8.72
CA ILE A 47 0.62 1.13 -9.58
C ILE A 47 0.80 0.79 -11.06
N LYS A 48 1.99 0.32 -11.47
CA LYS A 48 2.27 -0.14 -12.84
C LYS A 48 1.59 -1.46 -13.17
N GLY A 49 1.35 -1.71 -14.46
CA GLY A 49 0.76 -2.96 -14.93
C GLY A 49 -0.72 -3.15 -14.59
N HIS A 50 -1.46 -2.05 -14.42
CA HIS A 50 -2.90 -2.08 -14.18
C HIS A 50 -3.69 -2.68 -15.36
N THR A 51 -4.91 -3.15 -15.09
CA THR A 51 -5.81 -3.68 -16.12
C THR A 51 -6.30 -2.58 -17.05
N GLU A 52 -5.98 -2.66 -18.33
CA GLU A 52 -6.32 -1.62 -19.32
C GLU A 52 -7.61 -1.93 -20.09
N TYR A 53 -8.52 -0.95 -20.11
CA TYR A 53 -9.79 -1.03 -20.85
C TYR A 53 -9.69 -0.31 -22.21
N PRO A 54 -10.41 -0.78 -23.24
CA PRO A 54 -10.41 -0.12 -24.54
C PRO A 54 -11.02 1.29 -24.43
N TYR A 55 -10.55 2.20 -25.28
CA TYR A 55 -11.02 3.59 -25.30
C TYR A 55 -12.51 3.72 -25.65
N SER A 56 -12.98 2.91 -26.60
CA SER A 56 -14.39 2.71 -26.95
C SER A 56 -14.60 1.27 -27.44
N SER A 57 -15.62 0.56 -26.96
CA SER A 57 -15.92 -0.84 -27.34
C SER A 57 -17.41 -1.17 -27.20
N THR A 58 -17.82 -2.34 -27.69
CA THR A 58 -19.14 -2.95 -27.40
C THR A 58 -19.15 -3.79 -26.11
N SER A 59 -17.97 -4.05 -25.56
CA SER A 59 -17.77 -4.57 -24.19
C SER A 59 -17.46 -3.41 -23.25
N THR A 60 -17.31 -3.67 -21.96
CA THR A 60 -16.86 -2.65 -20.99
C THR A 60 -15.66 -1.87 -21.50
N ASP A 61 -15.79 -0.55 -21.50
CA ASP A 61 -14.81 0.41 -21.97
C ASP A 61 -14.71 1.60 -21.01
N VAL A 62 -13.91 2.61 -21.36
CA VAL A 62 -13.72 3.80 -20.54
C VAL A 62 -15.04 4.56 -20.29
N TRP A 63 -15.97 4.62 -21.26
CA TRP A 63 -17.24 5.32 -21.06
C TRP A 63 -18.07 4.66 -19.96
N ASP A 64 -18.20 3.33 -20.02
CA ASP A 64 -18.99 2.58 -19.05
C ASP A 64 -18.50 2.77 -17.63
N ILE A 65 -17.18 2.84 -17.43
CA ILE A 65 -16.60 2.98 -16.11
C ILE A 65 -16.77 4.42 -15.59
N LEU A 66 -16.60 5.43 -16.44
CA LEU A 66 -16.80 6.83 -16.06
C LEU A 66 -18.25 7.15 -15.66
N LYS A 67 -19.25 6.45 -16.20
CA LYS A 67 -20.66 6.58 -15.74
C LYS A 67 -20.83 6.23 -14.27
N GLY A 68 -19.99 5.34 -13.73
CA GLY A 68 -19.94 5.02 -12.30
C GLY A 68 -18.95 5.88 -11.53
N ALA A 69 -17.79 6.17 -12.13
CA ALA A 69 -16.70 6.91 -11.49
C ALA A 69 -16.97 8.41 -11.37
N ASP A 70 -17.72 9.02 -12.27
CA ASP A 70 -18.09 10.45 -12.25
C ASP A 70 -19.63 10.62 -12.21
N ARG A 71 -20.33 9.68 -11.58
CA ARG A 71 -21.79 9.70 -11.43
C ARG A 71 -22.23 10.91 -10.59
N ASP A 72 -23.22 11.65 -11.04
CA ASP A 72 -23.76 12.77 -10.27
C ASP A 72 -24.47 12.24 -9.00
N PRO A 73 -24.05 12.68 -7.79
CA PRO A 73 -24.64 12.22 -6.53
C PRO A 73 -26.11 12.63 -6.37
N ASN A 74 -26.53 13.72 -7.01
CA ASN A 74 -27.90 14.22 -6.93
C ASN A 74 -28.80 13.69 -8.06
N ASN A 75 -28.20 13.14 -9.12
CA ASN A 75 -28.93 12.54 -10.24
C ASN A 75 -28.16 11.33 -10.82
N PRO A 76 -28.40 10.11 -10.30
CA PRO A 76 -27.63 8.92 -10.66
C PRO A 76 -27.68 8.49 -12.14
N ASP A 77 -28.65 9.00 -12.92
CA ASP A 77 -28.75 8.77 -14.37
C ASP A 77 -27.83 9.69 -15.19
N ASN A 78 -27.15 10.63 -14.52
CA ASN A 78 -26.26 11.61 -15.11
C ASN A 78 -24.82 11.43 -14.60
N VAL A 79 -23.89 12.00 -15.37
CA VAL A 79 -22.49 12.23 -14.96
C VAL A 79 -22.28 13.70 -14.65
N LEU A 80 -21.44 13.98 -13.65
CA LEU A 80 -21.06 15.33 -13.27
C LEU A 80 -19.77 15.72 -13.99
N CYS A 81 -19.85 16.76 -14.83
CA CYS A 81 -18.71 17.19 -15.64
C CYS A 81 -17.67 17.97 -14.80
N ILE A 82 -16.40 17.57 -14.84
CA ILE A 82 -15.35 18.07 -13.94
C ILE A 82 -15.17 19.60 -13.95
N TYR A 83 -15.10 20.23 -15.13
CA TYR A 83 -14.81 21.67 -15.22
C TYR A 83 -16.04 22.55 -15.21
N SER A 84 -17.11 22.15 -15.91
CA SER A 84 -18.33 22.96 -16.02
C SER A 84 -19.28 22.78 -14.85
N LYS A 85 -19.15 21.66 -14.11
CA LYS A 85 -20.09 21.20 -13.08
C LYS A 85 -21.51 20.96 -13.60
N PHE A 86 -21.68 20.83 -14.92
CA PHE A 86 -22.95 20.46 -15.51
C PHE A 86 -23.26 18.98 -15.26
N SER A 87 -24.51 18.71 -14.89
CA SER A 87 -25.08 17.36 -14.80
C SER A 87 -25.60 16.94 -16.17
N VAL A 88 -24.91 16.00 -16.82
CA VAL A 88 -25.20 15.60 -18.21
C VAL A 88 -25.68 14.16 -18.24
N ASN A 89 -26.67 13.86 -19.09
CA ASN A 89 -27.20 12.50 -19.22
C ASN A 89 -26.08 11.49 -19.54
N ALA A 90 -25.95 10.45 -18.72
CA ALA A 90 -24.86 9.49 -18.82
C ALA A 90 -24.85 8.72 -20.16
N ALA A 91 -26.02 8.56 -20.80
CA ALA A 91 -26.15 7.93 -22.12
C ALA A 91 -25.80 8.85 -23.30
N ALA A 92 -25.58 10.15 -23.07
CA ALA A 92 -25.24 11.13 -24.10
C ALA A 92 -23.72 11.21 -24.39
N GLU A 93 -23.09 10.05 -24.60
CA GLU A 93 -21.67 9.94 -24.92
C GLU A 93 -21.35 10.61 -26.26
N TYR A 94 -20.46 11.61 -26.26
CA TYR A 94 -19.99 12.32 -27.45
C TYR A 94 -21.12 12.83 -28.37
N ASN A 95 -22.26 13.24 -27.80
CA ASN A 95 -23.43 13.69 -28.55
C ASN A 95 -23.31 15.16 -29.00
N ASN A 96 -22.37 15.45 -29.90
CA ASN A 96 -22.03 16.82 -30.33
C ASN A 96 -21.84 17.75 -29.10
N ALA A 97 -22.28 18.99 -29.18
CA ALA A 97 -22.16 19.94 -28.07
C ALA A 97 -23.13 19.68 -26.90
N ASP A 98 -24.07 18.72 -27.03
CA ASP A 98 -25.08 18.42 -26.01
C ASP A 98 -24.70 17.20 -25.13
N GLY A 99 -23.59 16.55 -25.43
CA GLY A 99 -23.09 15.38 -24.72
C GLY A 99 -21.90 15.67 -23.83
N TRP A 100 -21.38 14.62 -23.21
CA TRP A 100 -20.13 14.66 -22.46
C TRP A 100 -19.04 13.86 -23.18
N ASN A 101 -17.79 14.16 -22.88
CA ASN A 101 -16.60 13.55 -23.45
C ASN A 101 -15.64 13.04 -22.36
N LYS A 102 -14.77 12.11 -22.76
CA LYS A 102 -13.64 11.66 -21.96
C LYS A 102 -12.56 12.73 -22.00
N GLU A 103 -12.43 13.45 -20.90
CA GLU A 103 -11.40 14.44 -20.68
C GLU A 103 -10.12 13.77 -20.21
N HIS A 104 -9.02 13.99 -20.93
CA HIS A 104 -7.69 13.57 -20.47
C HIS A 104 -7.07 14.72 -19.69
N VAL A 105 -7.12 14.69 -18.36
CA VAL A 105 -6.59 15.77 -17.50
C VAL A 105 -5.11 16.02 -17.81
N TRP A 106 -4.32 14.97 -17.98
CA TRP A 106 -3.07 15.05 -18.75
C TRP A 106 -3.37 15.11 -20.26
N ALA A 107 -3.13 16.23 -20.93
CA ALA A 107 -3.53 16.39 -22.33
C ALA A 107 -2.75 15.43 -23.23
N LYS A 108 -3.45 14.65 -24.07
CA LYS A 108 -2.85 13.67 -25.00
C LYS A 108 -1.77 14.23 -25.92
N SER A 109 -1.85 15.51 -26.27
CA SER A 109 -0.86 16.16 -27.13
C SER A 109 0.47 16.40 -26.40
N ARG A 110 0.49 16.43 -25.06
CA ARG A 110 1.68 16.52 -24.21
C ARG A 110 2.23 15.11 -23.96
N GLY A 111 3.19 14.69 -24.79
CA GLY A 111 3.73 13.33 -24.81
C GLY A 111 3.20 12.42 -25.92
N ASP A 112 2.34 12.95 -26.81
CA ASP A 112 1.86 12.34 -28.06
C ASP A 112 1.35 10.88 -27.94
N PHE A 113 0.81 10.49 -26.79
CA PHE A 113 0.44 9.10 -26.48
C PHE A 113 -0.95 8.67 -27.02
N GLY A 114 -1.73 9.61 -27.58
CA GLY A 114 -2.99 9.31 -28.26
C GLY A 114 -4.06 8.66 -27.36
N THR A 115 -4.80 7.68 -27.92
CA THR A 115 -5.88 6.96 -27.21
C THR A 115 -5.61 5.46 -27.15
N THR A 116 -4.35 5.05 -27.33
CA THR A 116 -3.92 3.67 -27.15
C THR A 116 -3.88 3.32 -25.67
N LYS A 117 -3.85 2.01 -25.40
CA LYS A 117 -3.64 1.48 -24.06
C LYS A 117 -2.35 2.05 -23.44
N GLY A 118 -2.34 2.18 -22.12
CA GLY A 118 -1.41 2.97 -21.33
C GLY A 118 -2.06 4.29 -20.89
N PRO A 119 -1.34 5.43 -20.98
CA PRO A 119 -1.85 6.71 -20.47
C PRO A 119 -3.09 7.19 -21.24
N GLY A 120 -3.34 6.74 -22.47
CA GLY A 120 -4.54 7.10 -23.24
C GLY A 120 -5.85 6.55 -22.68
N THR A 121 -5.80 5.56 -21.79
CA THR A 121 -6.98 4.85 -21.25
C THR A 121 -7.01 4.75 -19.72
N ASP A 122 -6.05 5.36 -19.03
CA ASP A 122 -5.93 5.28 -17.56
C ASP A 122 -7.00 6.14 -16.85
N LEU A 123 -7.94 5.53 -16.14
CA LEU A 123 -9.08 6.24 -15.54
C LEU A 123 -8.70 7.10 -14.35
N HIS A 124 -7.49 6.95 -13.79
CA HIS A 124 -7.02 7.83 -12.71
C HIS A 124 -6.85 9.28 -13.16
N HIS A 125 -6.73 9.56 -14.46
CA HIS A 125 -6.67 10.94 -14.99
C HIS A 125 -7.74 11.26 -16.06
N ILE A 126 -8.58 10.28 -16.44
CA ILE A 126 -9.67 10.53 -17.39
C ILE A 126 -10.94 10.87 -16.62
N ARG A 127 -11.59 11.98 -16.97
CA ARG A 127 -12.82 12.45 -16.31
C ARG A 127 -13.95 12.68 -17.31
N ALA A 128 -15.20 12.65 -16.86
CA ALA A 128 -16.32 13.16 -17.63
C ALA A 128 -16.24 14.68 -17.72
N ALA A 129 -16.34 15.24 -18.93
CA ALA A 129 -16.40 16.68 -19.14
C ALA A 129 -17.40 17.03 -20.24
N ASP A 130 -18.04 18.19 -20.13
CA ASP A 130 -18.88 18.73 -21.20
C ASP A 130 -18.05 18.86 -22.50
N VAL A 131 -18.64 18.53 -23.65
CA VAL A 131 -17.90 18.49 -24.93
C VAL A 131 -17.33 19.85 -25.31
N SER A 132 -18.06 20.94 -25.09
CA SER A 132 -17.60 22.30 -25.39
C SER A 132 -16.53 22.75 -24.40
N THR A 133 -16.73 22.50 -23.12
CA THR A 133 -15.77 22.87 -22.08
C THR A 133 -14.46 22.10 -22.25
N ASN A 134 -14.51 20.79 -22.53
CA ASN A 134 -13.34 19.96 -22.86
C ASN A 134 -12.59 20.52 -24.07
N SER A 135 -13.32 20.85 -25.15
CA SER A 135 -12.72 21.45 -26.35
C SER A 135 -12.00 22.78 -26.06
N ALA A 136 -12.54 23.60 -25.15
CA ALA A 136 -11.93 24.86 -24.74
C ALA A 136 -10.74 24.69 -23.80
N ARG A 137 -10.79 23.70 -22.90
CA ARG A 137 -9.68 23.32 -22.02
C ARG A 137 -8.45 22.93 -22.85
N ASN A 138 -8.63 22.13 -23.90
CA ASN A 138 -7.57 21.79 -24.86
C ASN A 138 -6.30 21.26 -24.15
N ASN A 139 -5.12 21.79 -24.44
CA ASN A 139 -3.84 21.46 -23.81
C ASN A 139 -3.29 22.64 -22.99
N ARG A 140 -4.18 23.50 -22.48
CA ARG A 140 -3.81 24.62 -21.62
C ARG A 140 -3.13 24.12 -20.35
N ASN A 141 -2.16 24.91 -19.88
CA ASN A 141 -1.44 24.62 -18.64
C ASN A 141 -2.39 24.80 -17.45
N PHE A 142 -2.30 23.93 -16.45
CA PHE A 142 -3.00 24.16 -15.19
C PHE A 142 -2.22 25.15 -14.33
N ASP A 143 -2.86 26.28 -14.03
CA ASP A 143 -2.41 27.32 -13.11
C ASP A 143 -3.61 28.26 -12.81
N GLU A 144 -3.43 29.26 -11.95
CA GLU A 144 -4.42 30.30 -11.67
C GLU A 144 -4.64 31.22 -12.90
N ALA A 145 -5.90 31.56 -13.20
CA ALA A 145 -6.29 32.30 -14.38
C ALA A 145 -7.23 33.48 -14.05
N PRO A 146 -7.05 34.65 -14.70
CA PRO A 146 -7.75 35.87 -14.29
C PRO A 146 -9.17 36.01 -14.83
N THR A 147 -9.56 35.20 -15.83
CA THR A 147 -10.82 35.42 -16.58
C THR A 147 -11.78 34.25 -16.40
N PRO A 148 -13.01 34.46 -15.88
CA PRO A 148 -14.02 33.41 -15.79
C PRO A 148 -14.32 32.81 -17.17
N TYR A 149 -14.37 31.49 -17.25
CA TYR A 149 -14.78 30.78 -18.45
C TYR A 149 -16.30 30.66 -18.52
N VAL A 150 -16.85 30.97 -19.68
CA VAL A 150 -18.29 30.85 -19.98
C VAL A 150 -18.42 29.87 -21.14
N ASP A 151 -19.10 28.76 -20.90
CA ASP A 151 -19.39 27.77 -21.92
C ASP A 151 -20.43 28.32 -22.91
N LYS A 152 -20.22 28.07 -24.20
CA LYS A 152 -21.05 28.58 -25.31
C LYS A 152 -21.59 27.47 -26.22
N GLY A 153 -21.41 26.19 -25.85
CA GLY A 153 -21.81 25.05 -26.65
C GLY A 153 -23.06 24.35 -26.12
N GLY A 154 -23.86 23.79 -27.02
CA GLY A 154 -24.98 22.91 -26.66
C GLY A 154 -26.09 23.57 -25.86
N THR A 155 -26.86 22.72 -25.20
CA THR A 155 -28.02 23.05 -24.35
C THR A 155 -27.62 23.31 -22.91
N ASN A 156 -26.54 22.70 -22.43
CA ASN A 156 -25.88 23.01 -21.16
C ASN A 156 -24.80 24.06 -21.43
N ASN A 157 -25.18 25.34 -21.45
CA ASN A 157 -24.27 26.47 -21.67
C ASN A 157 -24.41 27.52 -20.56
N GLY A 158 -23.43 28.42 -20.44
CA GLY A 158 -23.48 29.53 -19.50
C GLY A 158 -22.24 29.65 -18.62
N ALA A 159 -22.40 30.35 -17.49
CA ALA A 159 -21.31 30.57 -16.55
C ALA A 159 -20.84 29.24 -15.96
N THR A 160 -19.52 29.04 -15.93
CA THR A 160 -18.87 27.91 -15.27
C THR A 160 -18.03 28.41 -14.09
N PRO A 161 -17.66 27.55 -13.14
CA PRO A 161 -16.74 27.93 -12.06
C PRO A 161 -15.26 27.92 -12.49
N ALA A 162 -14.94 27.51 -13.72
CA ALA A 162 -13.57 27.50 -14.26
C ALA A 162 -13.14 28.90 -14.75
N TYR A 163 -11.83 29.12 -14.81
CA TYR A 163 -11.21 30.33 -15.35
C TYR A 163 -10.18 29.98 -16.44
N THR A 164 -9.83 30.95 -17.27
CA THR A 164 -8.91 30.77 -18.40
C THR A 164 -8.06 32.01 -18.68
N SER A 165 -6.86 31.81 -19.24
CA SER A 165 -6.04 32.87 -19.83
C SER A 165 -5.69 32.48 -21.26
N ASP A 166 -6.14 33.25 -22.25
CA ASP A 166 -5.70 33.10 -23.64
C ASP A 166 -4.29 33.64 -23.87
N VAL A 167 -3.85 34.59 -23.04
CA VAL A 167 -2.53 35.22 -23.15
C VAL A 167 -1.44 34.24 -22.73
N ASP A 168 -1.65 33.57 -21.60
CA ASP A 168 -0.67 32.66 -21.00
C ASP A 168 -0.98 31.18 -21.30
N TRP A 169 -2.08 30.92 -22.02
CA TRP A 169 -2.57 29.59 -22.36
C TRP A 169 -2.82 28.71 -21.11
N ILE A 170 -3.55 29.27 -20.13
CA ILE A 170 -3.83 28.67 -18.82
C ILE A 170 -5.30 28.26 -18.71
N TRP A 171 -5.55 27.18 -17.97
CA TRP A 171 -6.85 26.73 -17.50
C TRP A 171 -6.81 26.56 -15.98
N GLU A 172 -7.70 27.26 -15.28
CA GLU A 172 -7.90 27.10 -13.85
C GLU A 172 -9.22 26.34 -13.64
N PRO A 173 -9.19 25.17 -12.98
CA PRO A 173 -10.39 24.40 -12.73
C PRO A 173 -11.20 25.00 -11.56
N PRO A 174 -12.45 24.54 -11.36
CA PRO A 174 -13.24 24.88 -10.18
C PRO A 174 -12.51 24.57 -8.88
N ALA A 175 -12.75 25.38 -7.85
CA ALA A 175 -12.02 25.32 -6.58
C ALA A 175 -12.11 23.97 -5.86
N ASP A 176 -13.25 23.28 -5.98
CA ASP A 176 -13.59 22.00 -5.36
C ASP A 176 -13.03 20.77 -6.10
N VAL A 177 -12.19 20.97 -7.12
CA VAL A 177 -11.48 19.88 -7.84
C VAL A 177 -10.02 20.26 -8.13
N LYS A 178 -9.50 21.28 -7.46
CA LYS A 178 -8.11 21.74 -7.65
C LYS A 178 -7.14 20.67 -7.12
N GLY A 179 -7.43 20.11 -5.95
CA GLY A 179 -6.73 19.01 -5.31
C GLY A 179 -6.84 17.72 -6.09
N ASP A 180 -8.04 17.38 -6.57
CA ASP A 180 -8.29 16.26 -7.50
C ASP A 180 -7.30 16.29 -8.66
N ILE A 181 -7.28 17.42 -9.39
CA ILE A 181 -6.46 17.58 -10.59
C ILE A 181 -4.97 17.50 -10.26
N ALA A 182 -4.55 18.07 -9.14
CA ALA A 182 -3.17 17.96 -8.68
C ALA A 182 -2.77 16.49 -8.46
N ARG A 183 -3.57 15.73 -7.70
CA ARG A 183 -3.32 14.32 -7.41
C ARG A 183 -3.41 13.43 -8.65
N MET A 184 -4.26 13.75 -9.63
CA MET A 184 -4.32 13.05 -10.91
C MET A 184 -3.05 13.26 -11.75
N LEU A 185 -2.55 14.49 -11.81
CA LEU A 185 -1.34 14.82 -12.56
C LEU A 185 -0.08 14.25 -11.89
N MET A 186 0.01 14.32 -10.56
CA MET A 186 1.10 13.70 -9.79
C MET A 186 1.08 12.18 -9.94
N TYR A 187 -0.10 11.55 -9.94
CA TYR A 187 -0.24 10.12 -10.25
C TYR A 187 0.31 9.79 -11.64
N MET A 188 -0.02 10.58 -12.66
CA MET A 188 0.48 10.32 -14.02
C MET A 188 2.00 10.39 -14.09
N THR A 189 2.61 11.34 -13.36
CA THR A 189 4.07 11.45 -13.28
C THR A 189 4.73 10.28 -12.56
N VAL A 190 4.14 9.78 -11.47
CA VAL A 190 4.68 8.60 -10.79
C VAL A 190 4.39 7.30 -11.54
N ARG A 191 3.27 7.21 -12.27
CA ARG A 191 2.92 6.01 -13.04
C ARG A 191 3.75 5.88 -14.31
N TYR A 192 3.99 6.96 -15.04
CA TYR A 192 4.60 6.93 -16.39
C TYR A 192 5.96 7.62 -16.40
N GLU A 193 6.99 6.91 -15.91
CA GLU A 193 8.38 7.40 -15.79
C GLU A 193 9.29 6.99 -16.98
N GLY A 194 8.71 6.63 -18.14
CA GLY A 194 9.49 6.30 -19.34
C GLY A 194 10.04 4.88 -19.44
N PHE A 195 9.70 3.98 -18.51
CA PHE A 195 10.11 2.57 -18.56
C PHE A 195 9.29 1.76 -19.60
N ASP A 196 9.87 0.66 -20.10
CA ASP A 196 9.21 -0.29 -21.02
C ASP A 196 8.59 0.31 -22.31
N GLY A 197 9.08 1.48 -22.74
CA GLY A 197 8.60 2.18 -23.93
C GLY A 197 7.32 3.01 -23.70
N GLU A 198 6.89 3.15 -22.45
CA GLU A 198 5.89 4.13 -22.05
C GLU A 198 6.46 5.57 -22.13
N PRO A 199 5.62 6.62 -22.24
CA PRO A 199 6.10 7.99 -22.18
C PRO A 199 6.64 8.33 -20.78
N ASP A 200 7.57 9.29 -20.75
CA ASP A 200 8.14 9.88 -19.53
C ASP A 200 7.43 11.19 -19.21
N LEU A 201 6.40 11.13 -18.38
CA LEU A 201 5.47 12.23 -18.11
C LEU A 201 5.90 13.02 -16.87
N GLU A 202 6.34 14.26 -17.03
CA GLU A 202 6.90 15.03 -15.91
C GLU A 202 6.17 16.37 -15.65
N LEU A 203 6.04 16.74 -14.37
CA LEU A 203 5.53 18.07 -13.99
C LEU A 203 6.65 19.11 -14.15
N GLN A 204 6.31 20.36 -14.46
CA GLN A 204 7.32 21.40 -14.63
C GLN A 204 6.89 22.75 -14.06
N GLU A 205 7.76 23.76 -14.10
CA GLU A 205 7.41 25.13 -13.69
C GLU A 205 7.09 26.05 -14.87
N ALA A 206 7.61 25.72 -16.07
CA ALA A 206 7.44 26.57 -17.24
C ALA A 206 6.07 26.37 -17.92
N TYR A 207 5.55 27.40 -18.57
CA TYR A 207 4.39 27.24 -19.47
C TYR A 207 4.83 26.73 -20.83
N LEU A 208 4.06 25.79 -21.37
CA LEU A 208 4.18 25.38 -22.76
C LEU A 208 3.18 26.12 -23.64
N ASP A 209 3.59 26.46 -24.85
CA ASP A 209 2.69 26.97 -25.87
C ASP A 209 1.67 25.91 -26.33
N ASN A 210 0.70 26.32 -27.15
CA ASN A 210 -0.40 25.48 -27.57
C ASN A 210 -0.05 24.43 -28.65
N VAL A 211 1.15 24.47 -29.24
CA VAL A 211 1.60 23.53 -30.28
C VAL A 211 2.63 22.53 -29.75
N SER A 212 3.25 22.81 -28.61
CA SER A 212 4.27 21.95 -28.01
C SER A 212 3.71 20.56 -27.66
N LYS A 213 4.54 19.56 -27.93
CA LYS A 213 4.27 18.15 -27.67
C LYS A 213 5.13 17.55 -26.56
N GLU A 214 5.91 18.38 -25.87
CA GLU A 214 6.77 17.91 -24.77
C GLU A 214 5.93 17.11 -23.76
N PRO A 215 6.46 16.01 -23.20
CA PRO A 215 5.74 15.14 -22.28
C PRO A 215 5.68 15.75 -20.87
N THR A 216 5.44 17.05 -20.79
CA THR A 216 5.39 17.81 -19.54
C THR A 216 4.15 18.68 -19.49
N GLN A 217 3.55 18.85 -18.31
CA GLN A 217 2.36 19.68 -18.15
C GLN A 217 2.22 20.24 -16.74
N ALA A 218 1.54 21.38 -16.63
CA ALA A 218 1.09 22.02 -15.40
C ALA A 218 2.24 22.54 -14.53
N ARG A 219 1.91 23.49 -13.66
CA ARG A 219 2.88 24.14 -12.79
C ARG A 219 2.96 23.42 -11.45
N LEU A 220 4.07 22.73 -11.17
CA LEU A 220 4.21 21.91 -9.96
C LEU A 220 3.93 22.70 -8.68
N SER A 221 4.47 23.91 -8.53
CA SER A 221 4.23 24.76 -7.36
C SER A 221 2.75 25.06 -7.13
N THR A 222 1.99 25.27 -8.21
CA THR A 222 0.55 25.53 -8.13
C THR A 222 -0.21 24.26 -7.77
N LEU A 223 0.17 23.12 -8.34
CA LEU A 223 -0.45 21.83 -7.99
C LEU A 223 -0.22 21.46 -6.52
N ILE A 224 0.98 21.71 -5.97
CA ILE A 224 1.25 21.53 -4.54
C ILE A 224 0.31 22.41 -3.71
N GLN A 225 0.17 23.70 -4.07
CA GLN A 225 -0.72 24.60 -3.35
C GLN A 225 -2.19 24.16 -3.43
N TRP A 226 -2.63 23.68 -4.59
CA TRP A 226 -3.96 23.13 -4.78
C TRP A 226 -4.20 21.88 -3.94
N HIS A 227 -3.24 20.94 -3.93
CA HIS A 227 -3.29 19.76 -3.08
C HIS A 227 -3.41 20.10 -1.59
N LEU A 228 -2.67 21.12 -1.11
CA LEU A 228 -2.72 21.55 0.29
C LEU A 228 -4.03 22.27 0.66
N ASN A 229 -4.62 23.00 -0.29
CA ASN A 229 -5.82 23.81 -0.05
C ASN A 229 -7.13 23.05 -0.30
N ASP A 230 -7.08 21.94 -1.04
CA ASP A 230 -8.20 21.10 -1.40
C ASP A 230 -7.83 19.63 -1.04
N PRO A 231 -7.96 19.25 0.25
CA PRO A 231 -7.65 17.91 0.73
C PRO A 231 -8.47 16.82 0.03
N VAL A 232 -8.16 15.55 0.33
CA VAL A 232 -8.90 14.42 -0.26
C VAL A 232 -10.27 14.33 0.39
N ASP A 233 -11.33 14.41 -0.42
CA ASP A 233 -12.72 14.26 0.03
C ASP A 233 -13.27 12.83 -0.21
N ASP A 234 -14.50 12.59 0.27
CA ASP A 234 -15.19 11.31 0.10
C ASP A 234 -15.51 10.96 -1.35
N GLU A 235 -15.77 11.96 -2.19
CA GLU A 235 -16.11 11.74 -3.59
C GLU A 235 -14.90 11.25 -4.36
N GLU A 236 -13.72 11.81 -4.07
CA GLU A 236 -12.45 11.38 -4.62
C GLU A 236 -12.06 9.97 -4.14
N ARG A 237 -12.23 9.66 -2.83
CA ARG A 237 -12.04 8.29 -2.29
C ARG A 237 -13.00 7.28 -2.95
N ARG A 238 -14.28 7.64 -3.10
CA ARG A 238 -15.28 6.82 -3.77
C ARG A 238 -14.87 6.56 -5.22
N ARG A 239 -14.43 7.58 -5.93
CA ARG A 239 -13.95 7.46 -7.30
C ARG A 239 -12.73 6.54 -7.41
N ASN A 240 -11.74 6.68 -6.51
CA ASN A 240 -10.57 5.81 -6.47
C ASN A 240 -10.97 4.34 -6.27
N ASN A 241 -11.95 4.07 -5.41
CA ASN A 241 -12.52 2.73 -5.20
C ASN A 241 -13.23 2.17 -6.45
N VAL A 242 -14.01 3.00 -7.15
CA VAL A 242 -14.66 2.58 -8.41
C VAL A 242 -13.59 2.22 -9.43
N VAL A 243 -12.60 3.09 -9.66
CA VAL A 243 -11.52 2.82 -10.62
C VAL A 243 -10.75 1.54 -10.27
N TYR A 244 -10.40 1.35 -8.99
CA TYR A 244 -9.72 0.13 -8.51
C TYR A 244 -10.49 -1.15 -8.81
N SER A 245 -11.83 -1.12 -8.73
CA SER A 245 -12.67 -2.29 -9.04
C SER A 245 -12.56 -2.76 -10.50
N TYR A 246 -12.06 -1.91 -11.39
CA TYR A 246 -11.80 -2.21 -12.80
C TYR A 246 -10.30 -2.33 -13.11
N GLN A 247 -9.50 -1.28 -12.88
CA GLN A 247 -8.09 -1.25 -13.27
C GLN A 247 -7.17 -2.00 -12.30
N HIS A 248 -7.62 -2.30 -11.08
CA HIS A 248 -6.83 -2.96 -10.02
C HIS A 248 -5.56 -2.21 -9.60
N ASN A 249 -5.46 -0.93 -9.94
CA ASN A 249 -4.54 0.01 -9.33
C ASN A 249 -5.30 1.17 -8.67
N ARG A 250 -4.65 1.81 -7.70
CA ARG A 250 -5.18 2.94 -6.94
C ARG A 250 -4.31 4.16 -7.15
N ASN A 251 -4.88 5.35 -7.06
CA ASN A 251 -4.08 6.57 -6.96
C ASN A 251 -3.55 6.69 -5.52
N PRO A 252 -2.22 6.59 -5.30
CA PRO A 252 -1.64 6.59 -3.97
C PRO A 252 -1.79 7.94 -3.29
N PHE A 253 -1.90 9.04 -4.04
CA PHE A 253 -2.05 10.38 -3.48
C PHE A 253 -3.47 10.67 -2.99
N ILE A 254 -4.44 9.80 -3.31
CA ILE A 254 -5.79 9.83 -2.73
C ILE A 254 -5.82 8.99 -1.44
N ASP A 255 -5.20 7.81 -1.46
CA ASP A 255 -5.18 6.91 -0.29
C ASP A 255 -4.22 7.40 0.81
N HIS A 256 -3.13 8.06 0.41
CA HIS A 256 -2.04 8.58 1.23
C HIS A 256 -1.63 9.98 0.72
N PRO A 257 -2.45 11.02 0.99
CA PRO A 257 -2.17 12.37 0.51
C PRO A 257 -0.82 12.92 1.00
N GLU A 258 -0.31 12.44 2.13
CA GLU A 258 1.01 12.77 2.66
C GLU A 258 2.17 12.45 1.69
N PHE A 259 2.00 11.44 0.82
CA PHE A 259 3.02 11.05 -0.16
C PHE A 259 3.33 12.13 -1.19
N VAL A 260 2.40 13.07 -1.43
CA VAL A 260 2.67 14.23 -2.29
C VAL A 260 3.85 15.01 -1.75
N CYS A 261 3.83 15.31 -0.45
CA CYS A 261 4.85 16.12 0.19
C CYS A 261 6.14 15.34 0.45
N GLU A 262 6.07 14.02 0.55
CA GLU A 262 7.25 13.15 0.64
C GLU A 262 7.99 12.98 -0.69
N ILE A 263 7.32 13.18 -1.84
CA ILE A 263 7.93 13.09 -3.19
C ILE A 263 8.25 14.47 -3.76
N PHE A 264 7.30 15.40 -3.72
CA PHE A 264 7.37 16.68 -4.44
C PHE A 264 7.77 17.88 -3.57
N ASP A 265 8.09 17.64 -2.28
CA ASP A 265 8.51 18.63 -1.28
C ASP A 265 7.57 19.83 -1.12
N CYS A 266 6.66 19.73 -0.14
CA CYS A 266 5.75 20.82 0.25
C CYS A 266 6.37 21.83 1.24
N GLY A 267 7.68 21.84 1.44
CA GLY A 267 8.34 22.71 2.44
C GLY A 267 7.97 22.36 3.88
N GLY A 268 7.69 21.09 4.17
CA GLY A 268 7.33 20.58 5.50
C GLY A 268 5.86 20.78 5.93
N THR A 269 5.00 21.24 5.03
CA THR A 269 3.55 21.36 5.26
C THR A 269 2.86 20.11 4.74
N GLN A 270 1.99 19.48 5.53
CA GLN A 270 1.17 18.34 5.13
C GLN A 270 -0.30 18.77 5.04
N PRO A 271 -1.12 18.16 4.16
CA PRO A 271 -2.56 18.37 4.20
C PRO A 271 -3.10 17.84 5.54
N THR A 272 -3.83 18.68 6.28
CA THR A 272 -4.47 18.30 7.55
C THR A 272 -5.98 18.24 7.36
N ASN A 273 -6.58 17.08 7.59
CA ASN A 273 -8.03 16.94 7.70
C ASN A 273 -8.53 17.77 8.89
N SER A 274 -9.51 18.62 8.66
CA SER A 274 -10.17 19.46 9.66
C SER A 274 -11.29 18.68 10.33
N ALA A 275 -11.64 19.04 11.57
CA ALA A 275 -12.78 18.41 12.24
C ALA A 275 -14.10 19.09 11.86
N PRO A 276 -15.21 18.34 11.77
CA PRO A 276 -16.51 18.90 11.44
C PRO A 276 -17.01 19.84 12.54
N VAL A 277 -17.87 20.80 12.18
CA VAL A 277 -18.36 21.82 13.12
C VAL A 277 -19.88 21.87 13.13
N PHE A 278 -20.49 21.80 14.32
CA PHE A 278 -21.92 22.07 14.50
C PHE A 278 -22.26 23.53 14.18
N THR A 279 -23.21 23.76 13.29
CA THR A 279 -23.64 25.11 12.85
C THR A 279 -25.03 25.51 13.37
N SER A 280 -25.82 24.54 13.81
CA SER A 280 -27.15 24.77 14.40
C SER A 280 -27.10 25.26 15.86
N SER A 281 -28.13 25.99 16.30
CA SER A 281 -28.30 26.43 17.70
C SER A 281 -29.14 25.45 18.50
N VAL A 282 -28.68 25.08 19.69
CA VAL A 282 -29.36 24.12 20.58
C VAL A 282 -30.72 24.63 21.08
N VAL A 283 -31.69 23.72 21.19
CA VAL A 283 -33.00 24.00 21.82
C VAL A 283 -32.99 23.43 23.24
N VAL A 284 -33.10 24.29 24.26
CA VAL A 284 -32.84 23.91 25.67
C VAL A 284 -34.09 23.88 26.55
N ASP A 285 -35.28 24.13 26.00
CA ASP A 285 -36.54 24.13 26.75
C ASP A 285 -37.52 23.09 26.20
N ALA A 286 -38.23 22.41 27.11
CA ALA A 286 -39.31 21.49 26.81
C ALA A 286 -40.42 21.58 27.85
N THR A 287 -41.62 21.12 27.52
CA THR A 287 -42.78 21.12 28.43
C THR A 287 -43.28 19.70 28.57
N GLU A 288 -43.64 19.31 29.78
CA GLU A 288 -44.24 18.02 30.08
C GLU A 288 -45.40 17.73 29.10
N ASN A 289 -45.43 16.52 28.55
CA ASN A 289 -46.43 16.04 27.61
C ASN A 289 -46.49 16.81 26.27
N VAL A 290 -45.49 17.64 25.95
CA VAL A 290 -45.37 18.37 24.67
C VAL A 290 -44.18 17.85 23.86
N ALA A 291 -44.38 17.55 22.57
CA ALA A 291 -43.31 17.07 21.70
C ALA A 291 -42.18 18.09 21.55
N TYR A 292 -40.95 17.65 21.77
CA TYR A 292 -39.71 18.39 21.59
C TYR A 292 -39.01 17.95 20.29
N SER A 293 -38.42 18.91 19.58
CA SER A 293 -37.63 18.68 18.37
C SER A 293 -36.51 19.71 18.26
N TYR A 294 -35.30 19.24 17.93
CA TYR A 294 -34.13 20.05 17.62
C TYR A 294 -33.51 19.55 16.30
N ASN A 295 -33.52 20.41 15.28
CA ASN A 295 -32.88 20.14 13.99
C ASN A 295 -31.40 20.54 14.06
N ILE A 296 -30.53 19.57 13.86
CA ILE A 296 -29.08 19.69 13.95
C ILE A 296 -28.51 19.83 12.54
N THR A 297 -27.57 20.76 12.37
CA THR A 297 -26.74 20.88 11.17
C THR A 297 -25.28 20.99 11.54
N ALA A 298 -24.41 20.41 10.73
CA ALA A 298 -22.97 20.56 10.81
C ALA A 298 -22.38 20.76 9.41
N THR A 299 -21.19 21.31 9.34
CA THR A 299 -20.44 21.49 8.10
C THR A 299 -18.99 21.10 8.33
N ASP A 300 -18.36 20.55 7.31
CA ASP A 300 -16.92 20.40 7.24
C ASP A 300 -16.34 21.38 6.22
N VAL A 301 -15.12 21.87 6.47
CA VAL A 301 -14.41 22.74 5.53
C VAL A 301 -13.82 21.93 4.36
N ASP A 302 -13.52 20.65 4.60
CA ASP A 302 -13.01 19.69 3.61
C ASP A 302 -14.15 18.99 2.85
N ASN A 303 -15.41 19.32 3.20
CA ASN A 303 -16.63 18.88 2.51
C ASN A 303 -16.87 17.35 2.54
N ASP A 304 -16.33 16.66 3.54
CA ASP A 304 -16.55 15.23 3.82
C ASP A 304 -18.01 14.91 4.21
N ASN A 305 -18.43 13.64 4.03
CA ASN A 305 -19.73 13.22 4.54
C ASN A 305 -19.72 13.14 6.06
N LEU A 306 -20.78 13.68 6.66
CA LEU A 306 -20.92 13.74 8.10
C LEU A 306 -21.88 12.68 8.63
N SER A 307 -21.48 12.04 9.72
CA SER A 307 -22.27 11.08 10.48
C SER A 307 -22.50 11.57 11.90
N PHE A 308 -23.74 11.44 12.38
CA PHE A 308 -24.13 11.89 13.72
C PHE A 308 -24.34 10.72 14.68
N SER A 309 -23.85 10.87 15.90
CA SER A 309 -24.09 9.92 17.00
C SER A 309 -24.33 10.66 18.31
N ALA A 310 -24.85 9.95 19.32
CA ALA A 310 -25.06 10.49 20.65
C ALA A 310 -24.14 9.77 21.64
N SER A 311 -23.35 10.54 22.40
CA SER A 311 -22.51 10.05 23.49
C SER A 311 -23.28 9.97 24.82
N SER A 312 -24.33 10.76 24.98
CA SER A 312 -25.24 10.73 26.13
C SER A 312 -26.62 11.23 25.71
N LEU A 313 -27.66 10.43 25.93
CA LEU A 313 -29.02 10.80 25.54
C LEU A 313 -30.05 10.40 26.63
N PRO A 314 -30.91 11.32 27.09
CA PRO A 314 -32.04 10.99 27.97
C PRO A 314 -32.96 9.97 27.32
N SER A 315 -33.57 9.08 28.11
CA SER A 315 -34.39 7.97 27.62
C SER A 315 -35.62 8.39 26.82
N TRP A 316 -36.05 9.65 26.93
CA TRP A 316 -37.19 10.19 26.21
C TRP A 316 -36.83 10.84 24.87
N LEU A 317 -35.54 10.92 24.52
CA LEU A 317 -35.04 11.48 23.27
C LEU A 317 -34.51 10.40 22.32
N SER A 318 -34.54 10.72 21.03
CA SER A 318 -33.97 9.91 19.94
C SER A 318 -33.23 10.81 18.96
N LEU A 319 -32.11 10.34 18.43
CA LEU A 319 -31.32 10.99 17.39
C LEU A 319 -31.50 10.24 16.07
N THR A 320 -31.88 10.96 15.02
CA THR A 320 -31.98 10.42 13.66
C THR A 320 -31.03 11.19 12.75
N ASP A 321 -30.01 10.52 12.22
CA ASP A 321 -29.11 11.07 11.20
C ASP A 321 -29.77 11.00 9.82
N ASN A 322 -29.75 12.11 9.07
CA ASN A 322 -30.30 12.18 7.72
C ASN A 322 -29.26 11.88 6.62
N GLY A 323 -27.97 11.73 6.98
CA GLY A 323 -26.89 11.38 6.06
C GLY A 323 -26.52 12.48 5.06
N ASN A 324 -26.88 13.73 5.35
CA ASN A 324 -26.67 14.88 4.48
C ASN A 324 -26.11 16.11 5.23
N GLY A 325 -25.32 15.87 6.29
CA GLY A 325 -24.85 16.95 7.18
C GLY A 325 -25.91 17.49 8.15
N SER A 326 -27.07 16.83 8.25
CA SER A 326 -28.12 17.17 9.22
C SER A 326 -28.62 15.95 10.00
N ALA A 327 -29.13 16.21 11.20
CA ALA A 327 -29.78 15.21 12.06
C ALA A 327 -30.97 15.84 12.80
N VAL A 328 -31.85 15.01 13.36
CA VAL A 328 -32.98 15.47 14.19
C VAL A 328 -32.93 14.78 15.54
N LEU A 329 -32.95 15.58 16.60
CA LEU A 329 -33.12 15.14 17.98
C LEU A 329 -34.56 15.38 18.40
N SER A 330 -35.31 14.35 18.79
CA SER A 330 -36.74 14.48 19.09
C SER A 330 -37.24 13.51 20.15
N GLY A 331 -38.34 13.88 20.82
CA GLY A 331 -38.95 13.10 21.90
C GLY A 331 -40.09 13.84 22.60
N THR A 332 -40.81 13.16 23.52
CA THR A 332 -41.85 13.80 24.35
C THR A 332 -41.53 13.54 25.83
N PRO A 333 -41.22 14.56 26.63
CA PRO A 333 -40.95 14.39 28.04
C PRO A 333 -42.26 14.13 28.82
N LEU A 334 -42.17 13.36 29.89
CA LEU A 334 -43.26 13.02 30.81
C LEU A 334 -42.99 13.70 32.16
N ALA A 335 -43.93 13.59 33.12
CA ALA A 335 -43.75 14.11 34.48
C ALA A 335 -42.41 13.73 35.11
N ALA A 336 -41.95 12.48 34.90
CA ALA A 336 -40.68 11.98 35.42
C ALA A 336 -39.43 12.66 34.83
N HIS A 337 -39.58 13.40 33.72
CA HIS A 337 -38.49 14.08 33.03
C HIS A 337 -38.45 15.59 33.34
N VAL A 338 -39.39 16.11 34.16
CA VAL A 338 -39.43 17.50 34.63
C VAL A 338 -38.11 17.83 35.36
N GLY A 339 -37.47 18.94 35.01
CA GLY A 339 -36.12 19.30 35.44
C GLY A 339 -35.08 19.25 34.32
N VAL A 340 -33.80 19.13 34.68
CA VAL A 340 -32.66 19.26 33.77
C VAL A 340 -32.24 17.90 33.21
N ASN A 341 -32.15 17.77 31.88
CA ASN A 341 -31.79 16.57 31.16
C ASN A 341 -30.53 16.82 30.31
N SER A 342 -29.45 16.07 30.50
CA SER A 342 -28.18 16.29 29.77
C SER A 342 -28.17 15.56 28.42
N VAL A 343 -27.62 16.20 27.39
CA VAL A 343 -27.46 15.66 26.02
C VAL A 343 -26.01 15.85 25.56
N GLY A 344 -25.42 14.79 25.01
CA GLY A 344 -24.12 14.80 24.35
C GLY A 344 -24.22 14.23 22.94
N LEU A 345 -23.86 15.05 21.95
CA LEU A 345 -23.88 14.72 20.52
C LEU A 345 -22.46 14.71 19.96
N SER A 346 -22.21 13.88 18.95
CA SER A 346 -20.96 13.84 18.20
C SER A 346 -21.26 13.86 16.70
N VAL A 347 -20.47 14.60 15.93
CA VAL A 347 -20.46 14.57 14.47
C VAL A 347 -19.07 14.17 13.99
N SER A 348 -18.99 13.23 13.06
CA SER A 348 -17.76 12.63 12.55
C SER A 348 -17.74 12.65 11.04
N ASP A 349 -16.61 13.03 10.45
CA ASP A 349 -16.31 12.91 9.02
C ASP A 349 -15.72 11.52 8.65
N GLY A 350 -15.42 10.70 9.66
CA GLY A 350 -14.85 9.36 9.49
C GLY A 350 -13.37 9.26 9.86
N GLN A 351 -12.69 10.39 10.06
CA GLN A 351 -11.32 10.49 10.54
C GLN A 351 -11.25 11.17 11.91
N VAL A 352 -11.92 12.31 12.06
CA VAL A 352 -11.99 13.12 13.28
C VAL A 352 -13.45 13.43 13.64
N SER A 353 -13.68 13.88 14.87
CA SER A 353 -15.03 14.12 15.37
C SER A 353 -15.08 15.37 16.25
N ALA A 354 -16.20 16.06 16.20
CA ALA A 354 -16.53 17.15 17.11
C ALA A 354 -17.71 16.78 18.01
N VAL A 355 -17.70 17.32 19.23
CA VAL A 355 -18.67 17.01 20.27
C VAL A 355 -19.43 18.27 20.70
N GLN A 356 -20.73 18.15 20.92
CA GLN A 356 -21.59 19.20 21.46
C GLN A 356 -22.37 18.67 22.67
N ASN A 357 -22.14 19.26 23.84
CA ASN A 357 -22.84 18.92 25.08
C ASN A 357 -23.72 20.08 25.55
N PHE A 358 -24.97 19.81 25.91
CA PHE A 358 -25.92 20.80 26.42
C PHE A 358 -26.97 20.17 27.35
N GLN A 359 -27.84 20.99 27.93
CA GLN A 359 -28.90 20.56 28.85
C GLN A 359 -30.27 21.07 28.39
N ILE A 360 -31.32 20.26 28.55
CA ILE A 360 -32.72 20.60 28.27
C ILE A 360 -33.50 20.68 29.58
N THR A 361 -34.23 21.77 29.80
CA THR A 361 -35.10 22.01 30.97
C THR A 361 -36.55 21.68 30.63
N VAL A 362 -37.18 20.78 31.37
CA VAL A 362 -38.59 20.38 31.23
C VAL A 362 -39.45 21.01 32.34
N VAL A 363 -40.59 21.64 32.01
CA VAL A 363 -41.54 22.26 32.98
C VAL A 363 -42.93 21.57 33.03
N GLY A 364 -43.62 21.54 34.19
CA GLY A 364 -44.94 20.85 34.41
C GLY A 364 -46.22 21.73 34.33
N GLU A 365 -47.43 21.12 34.33
CA GLU A 365 -48.77 21.73 34.09
C GLU A 365 -49.63 21.95 35.40
N ASN A 366 -50.58 22.92 35.48
CA ASN A 366 -51.32 23.33 36.73
C ASN A 366 -52.87 23.57 36.57
N VAL A 367 -53.77 23.06 37.45
CA VAL A 367 -55.22 23.48 37.60
C VAL A 367 -55.95 23.07 38.95
N SER A 368 -56.99 23.82 39.43
CA SER A 368 -57.80 23.66 40.70
C SER A 368 -59.35 23.92 40.54
N ALA A 369 -60.27 23.30 41.34
CA ALA A 369 -61.77 23.30 41.22
C ALA A 369 -62.58 23.47 42.56
N GLY A 370 -63.89 23.89 42.52
CA GLY A 370 -64.78 24.17 43.69
C GLY A 370 -66.09 23.31 43.82
N ALA A 371 -66.93 23.52 44.85
CA ALA A 371 -68.06 22.63 45.25
C ALA A 371 -69.27 22.64 44.28
N GLY A 372 -69.92 21.49 44.09
CA GLY A 372 -70.94 21.31 43.04
C GLY A 372 -72.35 21.93 43.28
N ASP A 373 -72.82 22.12 44.51
CA ASP A 373 -74.13 22.72 44.86
C ASP A 373 -74.23 23.12 46.36
N LEU A 374 -75.39 23.64 46.82
CA LEU A 374 -75.66 23.93 48.25
C LEU A 374 -75.76 22.66 49.11
N PHE A 375 -75.32 22.71 50.37
CA PHE A 375 -75.42 21.60 51.33
C PHE A 375 -75.70 22.08 52.76
N PHE A 376 -76.17 21.20 53.64
CA PHE A 376 -76.35 21.47 55.06
C PHE A 376 -75.00 21.56 55.77
N SER A 377 -74.75 22.68 56.44
CA SER A 377 -73.51 22.91 57.19
C SER A 377 -73.66 22.77 58.70
N GLU A 378 -74.87 22.91 59.25
CA GLU A 378 -75.13 22.73 60.68
C GLU A 378 -76.58 22.31 60.98
N TYR A 379 -76.75 21.46 62.00
CA TYR A 379 -78.01 21.00 62.55
C TYR A 379 -77.94 21.10 64.07
N ILE A 380 -78.90 21.77 64.69
CA ILE A 380 -78.96 21.94 66.14
C ILE A 380 -80.24 21.32 66.65
N GLU A 381 -80.13 20.30 67.50
CA GLU A 381 -81.20 19.82 68.36
C GLU A 381 -80.79 19.98 69.83
N GLY A 382 -81.09 21.14 70.39
CA GLY A 382 -80.78 21.50 71.77
C GLY A 382 -81.95 21.31 72.75
N SER A 383 -81.81 21.90 73.93
CA SER A 383 -82.84 21.89 74.97
C SER A 383 -84.13 22.59 74.51
N SER A 384 -85.28 22.05 74.93
CA SER A 384 -86.60 22.61 74.65
C SER A 384 -86.85 22.80 73.14
N ASN A 385 -86.94 24.05 72.66
CA ASN A 385 -87.22 24.40 71.27
C ASN A 385 -85.97 24.92 70.54
N ASN A 386 -84.77 24.70 71.09
CA ASN A 386 -83.52 25.07 70.41
C ASN A 386 -83.33 24.16 69.20
N LYS A 387 -83.86 24.58 68.05
CA LYS A 387 -83.82 23.85 66.79
C LYS A 387 -83.40 24.77 65.67
N ALA A 388 -82.34 24.42 64.94
CA ALA A 388 -81.89 25.16 63.76
C ALA A 388 -81.23 24.26 62.70
N LEU A 389 -81.29 24.71 61.46
CA LEU A 389 -80.60 24.15 60.29
C LEU A 389 -79.86 25.28 59.58
N GLU A 390 -78.65 25.00 59.12
CA GLU A 390 -77.83 25.90 58.33
C GLU A 390 -77.54 25.26 56.96
N VAL A 391 -77.66 26.04 55.89
CA VAL A 391 -77.34 25.67 54.51
C VAL A 391 -76.23 26.58 53.99
N ALA A 392 -75.13 26.01 53.47
CA ALA A 392 -73.97 26.75 52.99
C ALA A 392 -73.87 26.79 51.47
N ASN A 393 -73.28 27.86 50.93
CA ASN A 393 -72.97 28.02 49.52
C ASN A 393 -71.46 28.13 49.26
N PHE A 394 -70.85 27.11 48.64
CA PHE A 394 -69.46 27.14 48.18
C PHE A 394 -69.31 26.85 46.68
N THR A 395 -70.35 27.16 45.91
CA THR A 395 -70.43 26.85 44.47
C THR A 395 -69.53 27.71 43.58
N GLY A 396 -68.78 28.64 44.18
CA GLY A 396 -68.00 29.65 43.46
C GLY A 396 -68.82 30.84 42.98
N SER A 397 -70.15 30.86 43.21
CA SER A 397 -71.04 31.95 42.79
C SER A 397 -72.25 32.14 43.73
N THR A 398 -72.94 33.28 43.64
CA THR A 398 -74.19 33.56 44.41
C THR A 398 -75.35 32.72 43.87
N VAL A 399 -76.15 32.11 44.76
CA VAL A 399 -77.26 31.20 44.43
C VAL A 399 -78.62 31.80 44.80
N ASP A 400 -79.62 31.65 43.92
CA ASP A 400 -81.04 31.98 44.21
C ASP A 400 -81.71 30.83 44.97
N LEU A 401 -82.24 31.13 46.16
CA LEU A 401 -82.81 30.14 47.07
C LEU A 401 -84.24 29.73 46.70
N SER A 402 -84.92 30.42 45.77
CA SER A 402 -86.31 30.12 45.39
C SER A 402 -86.49 28.72 44.78
N ALA A 403 -85.41 28.14 44.24
CA ALA A 403 -85.39 26.76 43.74
C ALA A 403 -85.24 25.70 44.84
N TYR A 404 -84.98 26.12 46.09
CA TYR A 404 -84.64 25.22 47.19
C TYR A 404 -85.76 25.05 48.20
N THR A 405 -85.89 23.84 48.74
CA THR A 405 -86.90 23.50 49.75
C THR A 405 -86.30 22.54 50.77
N ILE A 406 -86.47 22.82 52.05
CA ILE A 406 -86.14 21.87 53.12
C ILE A 406 -87.37 21.02 53.39
N LYS A 407 -87.24 19.69 53.44
CA LYS A 407 -88.34 18.77 53.75
C LYS A 407 -87.93 17.81 54.87
N LYS A 408 -88.92 17.30 55.61
CA LYS A 408 -88.72 16.40 56.74
C LYS A 408 -89.46 15.07 56.56
N GLN A 409 -88.84 13.95 56.91
CA GLN A 409 -89.53 12.68 57.16
C GLN A 409 -89.85 12.57 58.64
N THR A 410 -91.14 12.57 58.99
CA THR A 410 -91.54 12.58 60.40
C THR A 410 -91.34 11.20 61.04
N ASN A 411 -90.59 11.14 62.14
CA ASN A 411 -90.07 9.92 62.77
C ASN A 411 -89.23 9.06 61.81
N GLY A 412 -88.51 9.71 60.89
CA GLY A 412 -87.45 9.08 60.09
C GLY A 412 -87.92 8.15 58.98
N ALA A 413 -89.22 8.09 58.67
CA ALA A 413 -89.74 7.30 57.56
C ALA A 413 -91.02 7.90 56.95
N GLY A 414 -91.32 7.52 55.70
CA GLY A 414 -92.57 7.87 55.02
C GLY A 414 -92.45 9.02 54.03
N LEU A 415 -93.57 9.61 53.60
CA LEU A 415 -93.54 10.70 52.62
C LEU A 415 -92.88 11.96 53.22
N TRP A 416 -92.07 12.63 52.41
CA TRP A 416 -91.55 13.96 52.73
C TRP A 416 -92.69 14.96 53.01
N SER A 417 -92.48 15.85 53.95
CA SER A 417 -93.40 16.94 54.28
C SER A 417 -93.66 17.89 53.08
N GLY A 418 -94.64 18.78 53.25
CA GLY A 418 -94.94 19.84 52.28
C GLY A 418 -93.75 20.78 52.00
N GLY A 419 -92.80 20.87 52.93
CA GLY A 419 -91.52 21.54 52.77
C GLY A 419 -91.55 23.03 53.09
N LEU A 420 -90.43 23.52 53.63
CA LEU A 420 -90.12 24.92 53.80
C LEU A 420 -89.43 25.43 52.53
N VAL A 421 -90.13 26.24 51.74
CA VAL A 421 -89.56 26.88 50.54
C VAL A 421 -88.64 28.02 50.99
N LEU A 422 -87.39 28.01 50.51
CA LEU A 422 -86.42 29.06 50.81
C LEU A 422 -86.62 30.26 49.87
N SER A 423 -86.15 31.43 50.26
CA SER A 423 -86.29 32.65 49.45
C SER A 423 -85.11 33.59 49.68
N GLY A 424 -84.82 34.44 48.69
CA GLY A 424 -83.66 35.33 48.70
C GLY A 424 -82.49 34.77 47.91
N THR A 425 -81.31 35.37 48.09
CA THR A 425 -80.07 34.95 47.44
C THR A 425 -79.01 34.68 48.49
N LEU A 426 -78.18 33.65 48.29
CA LEU A 426 -77.10 33.28 49.18
C LEU A 426 -75.75 33.48 48.48
N ALA A 427 -74.89 34.37 49.00
CA ALA A 427 -73.58 34.64 48.38
C ALA A 427 -72.64 33.42 48.47
N ASN A 428 -71.63 33.35 47.60
CA ASN A 428 -70.58 32.34 47.76
C ASN A 428 -69.82 32.57 49.07
N GLN A 429 -69.50 31.49 49.78
CA GLN A 429 -68.92 31.46 51.13
C GLN A 429 -69.84 32.00 52.24
N ASP A 430 -71.16 31.97 52.02
CA ASP A 430 -72.18 32.45 52.94
C ASP A 430 -73.15 31.33 53.34
N VAL A 431 -73.92 31.53 54.41
CA VAL A 431 -74.89 30.54 54.93
C VAL A 431 -76.32 31.10 55.10
N PHE A 432 -77.30 30.21 55.05
CA PHE A 432 -78.71 30.49 55.34
C PHE A 432 -79.16 29.67 56.56
N VAL A 433 -79.68 30.34 57.60
CA VAL A 433 -80.10 29.70 58.85
C VAL A 433 -81.62 29.72 59.00
N ALA A 434 -82.22 28.53 59.15
CA ALA A 434 -83.62 28.34 59.53
C ALA A 434 -83.72 27.85 60.98
N ALA A 435 -84.53 28.50 61.81
CA ALA A 435 -84.65 28.18 63.23
C ALA A 435 -86.10 28.11 63.74
N ASN A 436 -86.29 27.44 64.89
CA ASN A 436 -87.56 27.47 65.58
C ASN A 436 -87.80 28.84 66.24
N SER A 437 -89.00 29.40 66.07
CA SER A 437 -89.32 30.74 66.59
C SER A 437 -89.33 30.84 68.13
N SER A 438 -89.32 29.71 68.83
CA SER A 438 -89.23 29.64 70.30
C SER A 438 -87.85 29.21 70.80
N ALA A 439 -86.84 29.16 69.93
CA ALA A 439 -85.45 28.94 70.32
C ALA A 439 -84.88 30.15 71.08
N VAL A 440 -83.77 29.96 71.78
CA VAL A 440 -83.08 31.04 72.48
C VAL A 440 -82.59 32.15 71.54
N ALA A 441 -82.33 33.33 72.10
CA ALA A 441 -81.90 34.51 71.35
C ALA A 441 -80.63 34.28 70.52
N GLU A 442 -79.69 33.47 71.03
CA GLU A 442 -78.43 33.13 70.35
C GLU A 442 -78.64 32.39 69.02
N ILE A 443 -79.72 31.62 68.88
CA ILE A 443 -80.11 30.96 67.63
C ILE A 443 -80.94 31.92 66.76
N THR A 444 -81.96 32.54 67.35
CA THR A 444 -82.91 33.38 66.58
C THR A 444 -82.29 34.66 66.04
N SER A 445 -81.18 35.15 66.61
CA SER A 445 -80.44 36.29 66.07
C SER A 445 -79.61 35.97 64.83
N GLN A 446 -79.29 34.69 64.59
CA GLN A 446 -78.57 34.25 63.40
C GLN A 446 -79.51 33.79 62.27
N ALA A 447 -80.81 33.67 62.55
CA ALA A 447 -81.76 33.05 61.65
C ALA A 447 -82.27 34.00 60.57
N ASP A 448 -82.12 33.59 59.31
CA ASP A 448 -82.76 34.20 58.14
C ASP A 448 -84.26 33.84 58.06
N TYR A 449 -84.63 32.71 58.65
CA TYR A 449 -86.01 32.26 58.78
C TYR A 449 -86.31 31.74 60.18
N THR A 450 -87.44 32.16 60.77
CA THR A 450 -87.95 31.60 62.04
C THR A 450 -89.37 31.08 61.90
N GLY A 451 -89.64 29.86 62.35
CA GLY A 451 -90.98 29.25 62.33
C GLY A 451 -91.21 28.27 63.49
N GLY A 452 -92.40 28.25 64.09
CA GLY A 452 -92.72 27.40 65.25
C GLY A 452 -93.35 26.04 64.92
N VAL A 453 -93.52 25.72 63.64
CA VAL A 453 -94.22 24.52 63.13
C VAL A 453 -93.49 23.94 61.91
N GLY A 454 -93.82 22.72 61.49
CA GLY A 454 -93.29 22.12 60.26
C GLY A 454 -91.86 21.57 60.42
N GLU A 455 -90.98 21.90 59.49
CA GLU A 455 -89.61 21.37 59.41
C GLU A 455 -88.78 21.72 60.65
N MET A 456 -89.03 22.84 61.32
CA MET A 456 -88.32 23.30 62.52
C MET A 456 -88.81 22.66 63.84
N THR A 457 -89.50 21.53 63.75
CA THR A 457 -89.97 20.75 64.92
C THR A 457 -89.28 19.40 65.06
N PHE A 458 -88.14 19.21 64.38
CA PHE A 458 -87.40 17.95 64.38
C PHE A 458 -86.92 17.53 65.78
N ASN A 459 -86.87 16.24 66.05
CA ASN A 459 -86.51 15.70 67.39
C ASN A 459 -85.51 14.52 67.34
N GLY A 460 -84.58 14.56 66.38
CA GLY A 460 -83.40 13.69 66.39
C GLY A 460 -83.56 12.35 65.70
N ASN A 461 -84.80 11.92 65.45
CA ASN A 461 -85.11 10.80 64.56
C ASN A 461 -85.78 11.23 63.26
N ASP A 462 -85.92 12.54 63.03
CA ASP A 462 -86.50 13.11 61.81
C ASP A 462 -85.42 13.41 60.78
N ALA A 463 -85.40 12.69 59.64
CA ALA A 463 -84.47 13.00 58.55
C ALA A 463 -84.91 14.28 57.82
N LEU A 464 -83.94 15.14 57.47
CA LEU A 464 -84.16 16.41 56.79
C LEU A 464 -83.39 16.41 55.47
N GLY A 465 -84.10 16.69 54.38
CA GLY A 465 -83.53 16.76 53.03
C GLY A 465 -83.59 18.17 52.47
N LEU A 466 -82.52 18.58 51.81
CA LEU A 466 -82.45 19.79 50.99
C LEU A 466 -82.78 19.39 49.55
N PHE A 467 -83.78 20.04 48.96
CA PHE A 467 -84.23 19.76 47.62
C PHE A 467 -83.99 20.96 46.71
N LYS A 468 -83.56 20.72 45.47
CA LYS A 468 -83.48 21.72 44.40
C LYS A 468 -84.41 21.31 43.27
N ASN A 469 -85.36 22.17 42.90
CA ASN A 469 -86.40 21.88 41.90
C ASN A 469 -87.14 20.55 42.14
N GLY A 470 -87.33 20.18 43.40
CA GLY A 470 -88.00 18.93 43.80
C GLY A 470 -87.13 17.68 43.83
N VAL A 471 -85.82 17.77 43.52
CA VAL A 471 -84.85 16.66 43.61
C VAL A 471 -84.04 16.80 44.90
N LEU A 472 -83.89 15.70 45.67
CA LEU A 472 -83.05 15.66 46.87
C LEU A 472 -81.58 15.85 46.46
N ILE A 473 -80.90 16.84 47.06
CA ILE A 473 -79.48 17.10 46.80
C ILE A 473 -78.62 16.83 48.02
N ASP A 474 -79.11 17.09 49.23
CA ASP A 474 -78.37 16.86 50.47
C ASP A 474 -79.31 16.35 51.57
N ILE A 475 -78.79 15.55 52.50
CA ILE A 475 -79.59 15.00 53.59
C ILE A 475 -78.80 14.93 54.91
N ILE A 476 -79.52 15.22 56.00
CA ILE A 476 -79.08 14.88 57.36
C ILE A 476 -80.10 13.94 58.01
N GLY A 477 -79.60 12.82 58.54
CA GLY A 477 -80.40 11.70 59.02
C GLY A 477 -80.65 10.62 57.97
N ASN A 478 -80.87 9.39 58.43
CA ASN A 478 -81.06 8.24 57.55
C ASN A 478 -82.40 8.34 56.79
N PHE A 479 -82.34 8.35 55.45
CA PHE A 479 -83.52 8.24 54.60
C PHE A 479 -84.27 6.93 54.87
N ASP A 480 -85.56 7.01 55.18
CA ASP A 480 -86.39 5.87 55.62
C ASP A 480 -85.75 5.03 56.76
N GLY A 481 -84.99 5.69 57.64
CA GLY A 481 -84.31 5.07 58.79
C GLY A 481 -85.21 4.63 59.95
N GLY A 482 -86.50 4.98 59.92
CA GLY A 482 -87.46 4.64 60.98
C GLY A 482 -87.23 5.43 62.29
N SER A 483 -87.70 4.89 63.42
CA SER A 483 -87.77 5.64 64.69
C SER A 483 -86.44 5.81 65.45
N ALA A 484 -85.31 5.42 64.87
CA ALA A 484 -84.00 5.48 65.52
C ALA A 484 -83.47 6.92 65.56
N TYR A 485 -82.95 7.34 66.71
CA TYR A 485 -82.33 8.67 66.85
C TYR A 485 -80.93 8.67 66.27
N PHE A 486 -80.65 9.58 65.34
CA PHE A 486 -79.30 9.80 64.79
C PHE A 486 -78.61 11.03 65.40
N ALA A 487 -79.36 11.98 65.94
CA ALA A 487 -78.81 13.23 66.50
C ALA A 487 -79.62 13.82 67.68
N GLN A 488 -80.31 12.98 68.46
CA GLN A 488 -81.10 13.46 69.62
C GLN A 488 -80.22 14.24 70.61
N ASP A 489 -80.68 15.44 70.98
CA ASP A 489 -80.00 16.31 71.94
C ASP A 489 -78.54 16.66 71.53
N GLN A 490 -78.26 16.79 70.23
CA GLN A 490 -76.93 17.08 69.70
C GLN A 490 -76.93 18.26 68.70
N THR A 491 -75.78 18.92 68.62
CA THR A 491 -75.45 19.79 67.49
C THR A 491 -74.53 19.02 66.54
N MET A 492 -74.85 18.99 65.26
CA MET A 492 -74.05 18.37 64.20
C MET A 492 -73.55 19.45 63.27
N ARG A 493 -72.24 19.55 63.07
CA ARG A 493 -71.64 20.49 62.12
C ARG A 493 -70.95 19.74 60.99
N ARG A 494 -71.16 20.13 59.75
CA ARG A 494 -70.49 19.55 58.59
C ARG A 494 -68.99 19.81 58.71
N LYS A 495 -68.14 18.86 58.35
CA LYS A 495 -66.69 19.09 58.33
C LYS A 495 -66.32 20.01 57.17
N SER A 496 -65.32 20.85 57.38
CA SER A 496 -64.86 21.85 56.41
C SER A 496 -64.29 21.27 55.12
N ASN A 497 -63.91 20.00 55.14
CA ASN A 497 -63.38 19.23 54.01
C ASN A 497 -64.45 18.57 53.13
N ILE A 498 -65.74 18.73 53.46
CA ILE A 498 -66.82 18.14 52.65
C ILE A 498 -67.18 19.05 51.49
N GLN A 499 -66.79 18.62 50.29
CA GLN A 499 -66.76 19.47 49.10
C GLN A 499 -68.04 19.44 48.25
N SER A 500 -69.06 18.66 48.63
CA SER A 500 -70.28 18.52 47.85
C SER A 500 -71.44 18.02 48.72
N PRO A 501 -72.70 18.35 48.34
CA PRO A 501 -73.86 17.79 48.99
C PRO A 501 -73.93 16.26 48.80
N ASN A 502 -74.47 15.56 49.77
CA ASN A 502 -74.60 14.11 49.78
C ASN A 502 -76.05 13.69 50.02
N VAL A 503 -76.62 12.94 49.07
CA VAL A 503 -77.99 12.41 49.17
C VAL A 503 -78.11 11.19 50.09
N THR A 504 -76.99 10.70 50.64
CA THR A 504 -76.95 9.60 51.60
C THR A 504 -76.26 10.05 52.89
N TYR A 505 -76.98 10.07 54.00
CA TYR A 505 -76.44 10.51 55.28
C TYR A 505 -75.27 9.62 55.74
N SER A 506 -74.13 10.26 56.01
CA SER A 506 -72.96 9.64 56.63
C SER A 506 -72.50 10.47 57.82
N VAL A 507 -72.53 9.88 59.02
CA VAL A 507 -72.09 10.57 60.25
C VAL A 507 -70.62 11.02 60.19
N SER A 508 -69.79 10.37 59.35
CA SER A 508 -68.37 10.72 59.19
C SER A 508 -68.14 12.11 58.58
N GLU A 509 -69.15 12.66 57.90
CA GLU A 509 -69.14 14.00 57.30
C GLU A 509 -69.45 15.11 58.33
N TRP A 510 -69.74 14.73 59.58
CA TRP A 510 -70.18 15.64 60.62
C TRP A 510 -69.31 15.53 61.89
N ASP A 511 -69.03 16.66 62.51
CA ASP A 511 -68.58 16.75 63.89
C ASP A 511 -69.80 16.77 64.82
N VAL A 512 -69.78 15.89 65.83
CA VAL A 512 -70.85 15.77 66.83
C VAL A 512 -70.48 16.59 68.05
N LEU A 513 -71.21 17.67 68.27
CA LEU A 513 -71.00 18.61 69.37
C LEU A 513 -72.03 18.38 70.48
N ALA A 514 -71.67 18.81 71.69
CA ALA A 514 -72.52 18.67 72.85
C ALA A 514 -73.84 19.44 72.69
N LYS A 515 -74.89 18.99 73.39
CA LYS A 515 -76.19 19.66 73.48
C LYS A 515 -76.03 21.16 73.74
N ASP A 516 -76.86 21.97 73.06
CA ASP A 516 -76.87 23.44 73.17
C ASP A 516 -75.54 24.12 72.78
N THR A 517 -74.76 23.50 71.88
CA THR A 517 -73.62 24.16 71.24
C THR A 517 -74.10 24.97 70.04
N PHE A 518 -73.99 26.29 70.10
CA PHE A 518 -74.41 27.21 69.02
C PHE A 518 -73.22 27.92 68.35
N THR A 519 -72.00 27.68 68.82
CA THR A 519 -70.78 28.38 68.41
C THR A 519 -70.36 27.98 67.00
N GLY A 520 -70.79 28.70 65.97
CA GLY A 520 -70.52 28.38 64.57
C GLY A 520 -71.72 28.70 63.67
N LEU A 521 -72.93 28.66 64.25
CA LEU A 521 -74.17 28.98 63.56
C LEU A 521 -74.13 30.41 63.00
N GLY A 522 -74.48 30.55 61.72
CA GLY A 522 -74.34 31.78 60.94
C GLY A 522 -73.01 31.86 60.18
N SER A 523 -72.19 30.80 60.15
CA SER A 523 -70.95 30.76 59.37
C SER A 523 -70.46 29.33 59.11
N HIS A 524 -69.91 29.08 57.93
CA HIS A 524 -69.25 27.81 57.62
C HIS A 524 -67.88 28.03 56.99
N VAL A 525 -66.93 27.12 57.23
CA VAL A 525 -65.59 27.15 56.64
C VAL A 525 -65.49 26.01 55.64
N PHE A 526 -64.99 26.31 54.44
CA PHE A 526 -64.70 25.35 53.37
C PHE A 526 -63.20 25.37 53.11
N ASP A 527 -62.50 24.26 53.38
CA ASP A 527 -61.04 24.18 53.32
C ASP A 527 -60.49 23.49 52.05
N GLY A 528 -61.38 23.05 51.15
CA GLY A 528 -60.99 22.40 49.90
C GLY A 528 -60.44 20.99 50.06
N GLY A 529 -60.63 20.32 51.20
CA GLY A 529 -60.14 18.96 51.40
C GLY A 529 -58.71 18.87 51.91
N GLY A 530 -58.26 19.83 52.71
CA GLY A 530 -56.93 19.77 53.32
C GLY A 530 -56.83 18.56 54.25
N GLU A 531 -55.94 17.61 53.91
CA GLU A 531 -55.41 16.62 54.83
C GLU A 531 -54.92 17.32 56.10
N VAL A 532 -55.05 16.64 57.25
CA VAL A 532 -54.53 17.10 58.54
C VAL A 532 -53.07 17.54 58.33
N PRO A 533 -52.62 18.71 58.83
CA PRO A 533 -51.22 19.11 58.65
C PRO A 533 -50.34 18.00 59.20
N ASP A 534 -49.58 17.37 58.31
CA ASP A 534 -48.58 16.41 58.72
C ASP A 534 -47.49 17.16 59.48
N VAL A 535 -47.31 16.76 60.74
CA VAL A 535 -46.32 17.35 61.65
C VAL A 535 -45.26 16.34 62.07
N GLU A 536 -45.44 15.08 61.67
CA GLU A 536 -44.44 14.05 61.91
C GLU A 536 -43.39 14.15 60.81
N ALA A 537 -42.12 14.09 61.20
CA ALA A 537 -41.02 14.23 60.27
C ALA A 537 -40.58 12.86 59.76
N PRO A 538 -40.08 12.75 58.53
CA PRO A 538 -39.56 11.51 58.00
C PRO A 538 -38.48 10.88 58.88
N SER A 539 -38.30 9.57 58.78
CA SER A 539 -37.16 8.90 59.38
C SER A 539 -35.83 9.37 58.77
N THR A 540 -34.75 9.29 59.54
CA THR A 540 -33.40 9.66 59.05
C THR A 540 -32.97 8.73 57.92
N PRO A 541 -32.37 9.23 56.83
CA PRO A 541 -31.81 8.36 55.81
C PRO A 541 -30.78 7.38 56.40
N GLU A 542 -30.97 6.08 56.19
CA GLU A 542 -30.05 5.06 56.71
C GLU A 542 -29.05 4.59 55.66
N ASN A 543 -27.98 3.91 56.06
CA ASN A 543 -26.97 3.33 55.16
C ASN A 543 -26.36 4.33 54.16
N LEU A 544 -26.15 5.58 54.60
CA LEU A 544 -25.41 6.55 53.81
C LEU A 544 -23.97 6.06 53.59
N THR A 545 -23.65 5.71 52.36
CA THR A 545 -22.36 5.17 51.94
C THR A 545 -21.80 5.99 50.78
N SER A 546 -20.49 5.92 50.60
CA SER A 546 -19.80 6.53 49.47
C SER A 546 -19.13 5.46 48.61
N SER A 547 -19.13 5.65 47.29
CA SER A 547 -18.51 4.79 46.29
C SER A 547 -17.90 5.61 45.15
N ASN A 548 -17.20 4.96 44.21
CA ASN A 548 -16.61 5.59 43.02
C ASN A 548 -15.81 6.87 43.35
N ILE A 549 -15.02 6.81 44.42
CA ILE A 549 -14.21 7.94 44.86
C ILE A 549 -13.07 8.11 43.85
N THR A 550 -13.00 9.29 43.25
CA THR A 550 -11.97 9.72 42.30
C THR A 550 -11.23 10.93 42.86
N GLU A 551 -10.27 11.47 42.11
CA GLU A 551 -9.62 12.75 42.46
C GLU A 551 -10.62 13.91 42.51
N ASN A 552 -11.64 13.90 41.63
CA ASN A 552 -12.49 15.08 41.42
C ASN A 552 -13.97 14.82 41.73
N GLY A 553 -14.31 13.71 42.39
CA GLY A 553 -15.70 13.34 42.63
C GLY A 553 -15.87 12.04 43.40
N PHE A 554 -17.10 11.78 43.83
CA PHE A 554 -17.51 10.53 44.44
C PHE A 554 -19.03 10.40 44.39
N ASP A 555 -19.52 9.17 44.48
CA ASP A 555 -20.94 8.87 44.58
C ASP A 555 -21.34 8.64 46.03
N ILE A 556 -22.56 9.01 46.37
CA ILE A 556 -23.21 8.65 47.62
C ILE A 556 -24.51 7.91 47.36
N SER A 557 -24.86 6.98 48.25
CA SER A 557 -26.14 6.29 48.24
C SER A 557 -26.64 6.05 49.66
N TRP A 558 -27.95 5.98 49.83
CA TRP A 558 -28.61 5.73 51.12
C TRP A 558 -29.85 4.86 50.92
N SER A 559 -30.43 4.38 52.02
CA SER A 559 -31.71 3.67 52.04
C SER A 559 -32.87 4.66 52.14
N ALA A 560 -34.01 4.28 51.57
CA ALA A 560 -35.21 5.12 51.62
C ALA A 560 -35.66 5.37 53.07
N SER A 561 -35.89 6.64 53.40
CA SER A 561 -36.61 7.06 54.59
C SER A 561 -38.08 6.69 54.50
N THR A 562 -38.73 6.59 55.66
CA THR A 562 -40.15 6.26 55.82
C THR A 562 -40.84 7.39 56.56
N ASP A 563 -42.11 7.61 56.24
CA ASP A 563 -42.95 8.64 56.84
C ASP A 563 -44.40 8.14 56.94
N ASN A 564 -45.23 8.74 57.79
CA ASN A 564 -46.63 8.38 57.99
C ASN A 564 -47.52 8.77 56.80
N ILE A 565 -47.13 9.78 56.01
CA ILE A 565 -47.79 10.11 54.73
C ILE A 565 -46.89 9.72 53.57
N ALA A 566 -45.80 10.44 53.35
CA ALA A 566 -44.88 10.18 52.25
C ALA A 566 -43.59 11.00 52.36
N VAL A 567 -42.45 10.39 52.03
CA VAL A 567 -41.20 11.11 51.77
C VAL A 567 -41.19 11.57 50.30
N THR A 568 -41.09 12.87 50.07
CA THR A 568 -41.15 13.47 48.74
C THR A 568 -39.79 13.68 48.10
N ASN A 569 -38.76 14.05 48.89
CA ASN A 569 -37.40 14.24 48.40
C ASN A 569 -36.34 14.16 49.52
N TYR A 570 -35.07 14.25 49.11
CA TYR A 570 -33.89 14.33 49.96
C TYR A 570 -33.07 15.58 49.63
N GLU A 571 -32.81 16.42 50.62
CA GLU A 571 -31.84 17.51 50.53
C GLU A 571 -30.43 16.95 50.75
N VAL A 572 -29.57 17.07 49.72
CA VAL A 572 -28.17 16.65 49.75
C VAL A 572 -27.29 17.88 49.90
N TYR A 573 -26.49 17.91 50.95
CA TYR A 573 -25.55 18.98 51.26
C TYR A 573 -24.10 18.50 51.15
N LEU A 574 -23.22 19.39 50.74
CA LEU A 574 -21.76 19.23 50.74
C LEU A 574 -21.15 20.39 51.54
N ASN A 575 -20.40 20.09 52.59
CA ASN A 575 -19.83 21.07 53.51
C ASN A 575 -20.87 22.09 54.04
N ASN A 576 -22.07 21.59 54.38
CA ASN A 576 -23.24 22.37 54.82
C ASN A 576 -23.87 23.31 53.77
N VAL A 577 -23.46 23.23 52.50
CA VAL A 577 -24.12 23.93 51.38
C VAL A 577 -25.10 22.97 50.71
N LEU A 578 -26.36 23.37 50.52
CA LEU A 578 -27.34 22.57 49.80
C LEU A 578 -26.93 22.47 48.33
N ILE A 579 -26.69 21.25 47.85
CA ILE A 579 -26.24 20.98 46.48
C ILE A 579 -27.39 20.53 45.60
N ALA A 580 -28.28 19.69 46.12
CA ALA A 580 -29.39 19.16 45.33
C ALA A 580 -30.59 18.75 46.21
N ASN A 581 -31.76 18.73 45.57
CA ASN A 581 -32.93 17.98 46.05
C ASN A 581 -33.08 16.75 45.16
N GLN A 582 -33.12 15.56 45.75
CA GLN A 582 -33.14 14.29 45.03
C GLN A 582 -34.39 13.49 45.41
N THR A 583 -35.05 12.89 44.43
CA THR A 583 -36.08 11.86 44.69
C THR A 583 -35.47 10.45 44.71
N SER A 584 -34.32 10.29 44.04
CA SER A 584 -33.50 9.08 44.09
C SER A 584 -32.70 9.00 45.41
N GLN A 585 -32.35 7.79 45.83
CA GLN A 585 -31.56 7.56 47.04
C GLN A 585 -30.05 7.50 46.76
N ALA A 586 -29.60 8.28 45.77
CA ALA A 586 -28.20 8.38 45.39
C ALA A 586 -27.91 9.73 44.74
N TYR A 587 -26.67 10.17 44.85
CA TYR A 587 -26.19 11.41 44.22
C TYR A 587 -24.70 11.30 43.88
N SER A 588 -24.32 11.84 42.72
CA SER A 588 -22.93 11.87 42.26
C SER A 588 -22.38 13.27 42.34
N PHE A 589 -21.29 13.45 43.09
CA PHE A 589 -20.55 14.71 43.13
C PHE A 589 -19.41 14.68 42.11
N SER A 590 -19.24 15.77 41.37
CA SER A 590 -18.15 15.99 40.42
C SER A 590 -17.53 17.38 40.61
N SER A 591 -16.40 17.64 39.95
CA SER A 591 -15.67 18.92 40.03
C SER A 591 -15.21 19.31 41.45
N LEU A 592 -14.90 18.33 42.28
CA LEU A 592 -14.32 18.52 43.61
C LEU A 592 -12.80 18.67 43.54
N ASN A 593 -12.21 19.29 44.57
CA ASN A 593 -10.77 19.39 44.71
C ASN A 593 -10.20 18.05 45.17
N ALA A 594 -9.10 17.62 44.54
CA ALA A 594 -8.38 16.41 44.89
C ALA A 594 -7.77 16.44 46.30
N GLY A 595 -7.64 15.26 46.91
CA GLY A 595 -7.09 15.06 48.26
C GLY A 595 -7.88 15.71 49.40
N THR A 596 -9.07 16.25 49.12
CA THR A 596 -9.84 17.09 50.05
C THR A 596 -10.95 16.27 50.70
N THR A 597 -11.09 16.39 52.02
CA THR A 597 -12.21 15.78 52.76
C THR A 597 -13.45 16.66 52.66
N TYR A 598 -14.55 16.07 52.22
CA TYR A 598 -15.87 16.67 52.14
C TYR A 598 -16.82 16.03 53.14
N THR A 599 -17.61 16.85 53.83
CA THR A 599 -18.71 16.36 54.68
C THR A 599 -20.01 16.40 53.89
N VAL A 600 -20.58 15.23 53.66
CA VAL A 600 -21.90 15.08 53.03
C VAL A 600 -22.95 14.97 54.12
N LYS A 601 -24.07 15.66 53.94
CA LYS A 601 -25.25 15.57 54.81
C LYS A 601 -26.50 15.35 53.98
N VAL A 602 -27.33 14.37 54.34
CA VAL A 602 -28.60 14.06 53.66
C VAL A 602 -29.76 14.19 54.64
N ILE A 603 -30.81 14.91 54.24
CA ILE A 603 -32.03 15.14 55.02
C ILE A 603 -33.22 14.70 54.16
N ALA A 604 -34.17 13.95 54.71
CA ALA A 604 -35.41 13.60 54.02
C ALA A 604 -36.50 14.64 54.31
N LYS A 605 -37.34 14.92 53.30
CA LYS A 605 -38.50 15.81 53.39
C LYS A 605 -39.77 15.05 53.05
N ASP A 606 -40.85 15.34 53.78
CA ASP A 606 -42.19 14.90 53.42
C ASP A 606 -42.91 15.93 52.54
N GLU A 607 -44.20 15.69 52.28
CA GLU A 607 -45.06 16.56 51.49
C GLU A 607 -45.48 17.84 52.25
N ALA A 608 -45.48 17.81 53.59
CA ALA A 608 -45.76 18.97 54.44
C ALA A 608 -44.52 19.86 54.70
N GLY A 609 -43.34 19.42 54.27
CA GLY A 609 -42.06 20.10 54.43
C GLY A 609 -41.35 19.83 55.76
N ASN A 610 -41.79 18.86 56.57
CA ASN A 610 -41.04 18.48 57.76
C ASN A 610 -39.72 17.80 57.36
N SER A 611 -38.70 17.95 58.20
CA SER A 611 -37.34 17.52 57.90
C SER A 611 -36.91 16.46 58.90
N SER A 612 -36.38 15.34 58.39
CA SER A 612 -35.75 14.35 59.25
C SER A 612 -34.50 14.91 59.94
N THR A 613 -34.02 14.21 60.97
CA THR A 613 -32.62 14.40 61.40
C THR A 613 -31.67 13.94 60.29
N SER A 614 -30.51 14.59 60.19
CA SER A 614 -29.62 14.37 59.06
C SER A 614 -28.71 13.16 59.21
N ALA A 615 -28.55 12.38 58.14
CA ALA A 615 -27.44 11.45 57.98
C ALA A 615 -26.18 12.21 57.54
N SER A 616 -25.00 11.79 57.95
CA SER A 616 -23.75 12.43 57.51
C SER A 616 -22.60 11.45 57.35
N ILE A 617 -21.76 11.69 56.35
CA ILE A 617 -20.53 10.93 56.07
C ILE A 617 -19.43 11.90 55.65
N ASN A 618 -18.18 11.59 56.00
CA ASN A 618 -17.02 12.28 55.46
C ASN A 618 -16.42 11.43 54.34
N VAL A 619 -16.24 12.01 53.16
CA VAL A 619 -15.65 11.37 52.00
C VAL A 619 -14.43 12.19 51.59
N GLN A 620 -13.26 11.56 51.46
CA GLN A 620 -12.05 12.21 50.98
C GLN A 620 -11.84 11.81 49.52
N THR A 621 -11.73 12.79 48.63
CA THR A 621 -11.32 12.56 47.23
C THR A 621 -9.88 12.06 47.18
N ILE A 622 -9.54 11.30 46.13
CA ILE A 622 -8.17 10.79 45.95
C ILE A 622 -7.21 11.98 45.80
N ALA A 623 -6.05 11.93 46.44
CA ALA A 623 -5.01 12.94 46.24
C ALA A 623 -4.37 12.75 44.85
N PRO A 624 -4.05 13.84 44.13
CA PRO A 624 -3.43 13.70 42.83
C PRO A 624 -2.06 13.06 42.98
N ASP A 625 -1.72 12.12 42.09
CA ASP A 625 -0.39 11.56 42.08
C ASP A 625 0.62 12.59 41.59
N THR A 626 1.57 12.93 42.46
CA THR A 626 2.59 13.96 42.21
C THR A 626 3.99 13.38 42.23
N GLN A 627 4.13 12.08 42.47
CA GLN A 627 5.41 11.42 42.49
C GLN A 627 5.72 10.94 41.07
N ALA A 628 6.83 11.43 40.52
CA ALA A 628 7.27 10.99 39.19
C ALA A 628 7.94 9.61 39.25
N PRO A 629 7.89 8.83 38.16
CA PRO A 629 8.64 7.59 38.04
C PRO A 629 10.14 7.78 38.26
N THR A 630 10.80 6.71 38.67
CA THR A 630 12.27 6.63 38.63
C THR A 630 12.78 6.69 37.19
N SER A 631 13.99 7.25 36.98
CA SER A 631 14.63 7.32 35.66
C SER A 631 14.86 5.91 35.07
N PRO A 632 14.69 5.70 33.74
CA PRO A 632 15.00 4.43 33.10
C PRO A 632 16.43 3.97 33.43
N GLY A 633 16.56 2.75 33.95
CA GLY A 633 17.86 2.22 34.38
C GLY A 633 18.66 1.62 33.23
N ASN A 634 20.00 1.54 33.33
CA ASN A 634 20.86 0.79 32.40
C ASN A 634 20.57 1.03 30.90
N LEU A 635 20.40 2.29 30.49
CA LEU A 635 20.27 2.62 29.07
C LEU A 635 21.57 2.27 28.34
N VAL A 636 21.50 1.31 27.41
CA VAL A 636 22.64 0.80 26.64
C VAL A 636 22.30 0.72 25.16
N SER A 637 23.31 0.80 24.31
CA SER A 637 23.19 0.63 22.86
C SER A 637 23.78 -0.69 22.37
N SER A 638 23.22 -1.27 21.31
CA SER A 638 23.68 -2.50 20.65
C SER A 638 23.42 -2.46 19.14
N ASN A 639 23.87 -3.47 18.40
CA ASN A 639 23.61 -3.63 16.96
C ASN A 639 23.88 -2.37 16.13
N ILE A 640 24.98 -1.67 16.46
CA ILE A 640 25.36 -0.44 15.77
C ILE A 640 25.86 -0.80 14.38
N THR A 641 25.23 -0.22 13.36
CA THR A 641 25.61 -0.33 11.94
C THR A 641 25.94 1.06 11.39
N GLU A 642 26.16 1.19 10.08
CA GLU A 642 26.33 2.48 9.41
C GLU A 642 25.06 3.34 9.47
N ASN A 643 23.88 2.75 9.55
CA ASN A 643 22.61 3.49 9.43
C ASN A 643 21.58 3.12 10.50
N SER A 644 21.96 2.35 11.51
CA SER A 644 21.07 1.93 12.58
C SER A 644 21.82 1.67 13.89
N PHE A 645 21.08 1.67 14.99
CA PHE A 645 21.49 1.06 16.25
C PHE A 645 20.26 0.78 17.11
N ASP A 646 20.39 -0.17 18.03
CA ASP A 646 19.38 -0.47 19.01
C ASP A 646 19.72 0.16 20.36
N ILE A 647 18.69 0.50 21.13
CA ILE A 647 18.80 0.87 22.53
C ILE A 647 17.92 -0.04 23.38
N SER A 648 18.37 -0.31 24.61
CA SER A 648 17.57 -1.01 25.62
C SER A 648 17.84 -0.44 27.00
N TRP A 649 16.85 -0.55 27.88
CA TRP A 649 16.92 -0.07 29.26
C TRP A 649 16.17 -1.01 30.20
N SER A 650 16.38 -0.83 31.50
CA SER A 650 15.66 -1.50 32.57
C SER A 650 14.44 -0.68 32.97
N ALA A 651 13.37 -1.38 33.37
CA ALA A 651 12.11 -0.74 33.73
C ALA A 651 12.26 0.25 34.90
N SER A 652 11.58 1.39 34.76
CA SER A 652 11.31 2.35 35.81
C SER A 652 10.27 1.80 36.79
N ALA A 653 10.36 2.25 38.04
CA ALA A 653 9.38 2.03 39.10
C ALA A 653 8.69 3.35 39.49
N ASP A 654 7.43 3.24 39.86
CA ASP A 654 6.55 4.32 40.31
C ASP A 654 5.60 3.83 41.43
N ASN A 655 5.00 4.73 42.21
CA ASN A 655 4.08 4.39 43.30
C ASN A 655 2.69 3.93 42.81
N VAL A 656 2.26 4.36 41.62
CA VAL A 656 1.02 3.88 40.99
C VAL A 656 1.36 2.92 39.86
N ALA A 657 1.90 3.44 38.75
CA ALA A 657 2.30 2.63 37.59
C ALA A 657 3.09 3.47 36.58
N VAL A 658 4.05 2.84 35.90
CA VAL A 658 4.69 3.41 34.70
C VAL A 658 3.87 2.98 33.48
N THR A 659 3.39 3.94 32.70
CA THR A 659 2.46 3.72 31.59
C THR A 659 3.10 3.89 30.22
N ALA A 660 4.25 4.57 30.12
CA ALA A 660 4.99 4.72 28.88
C ALA A 660 6.46 5.13 29.08
N TYR A 661 7.25 4.97 28.03
CA TYR A 661 8.58 5.56 27.82
C TYR A 661 8.55 6.40 26.55
N GLU A 662 8.89 7.67 26.67
CA GLU A 662 9.16 8.58 25.57
C GLU A 662 10.63 8.44 25.16
N VAL A 663 10.87 8.07 23.90
CA VAL A 663 12.19 7.88 23.32
C VAL A 663 12.48 9.02 22.36
N TYR A 664 13.59 9.72 22.59
CA TYR A 664 14.03 10.86 21.82
C TYR A 664 15.35 10.59 21.11
N LEU A 665 15.51 11.18 19.93
CA LEU A 665 16.76 11.22 19.17
C LEU A 665 17.07 12.69 18.86
N ASN A 666 18.22 13.18 19.32
CA ASN A 666 18.63 14.59 19.21
C ASN A 666 17.54 15.56 19.70
N ASP A 667 16.96 15.26 20.87
CA ASP A 667 15.86 16.01 21.51
C ASP A 667 14.51 16.00 20.77
N VAL A 668 14.38 15.31 19.65
CA VAL A 668 13.09 15.10 18.96
C VAL A 668 12.44 13.82 19.48
N LEU A 669 11.17 13.87 19.86
CA LEU A 669 10.41 12.69 20.28
C LEU A 669 10.20 11.80 19.07
N VAL A 670 10.70 10.56 19.13
CA VAL A 670 10.60 9.59 18.04
C VAL A 670 9.50 8.57 18.31
N ASN A 671 9.31 8.17 19.57
CA ASN A 671 8.32 7.17 19.91
C ASN A 671 7.85 7.28 21.37
N THR A 672 6.63 6.81 21.65
CA THR A 672 6.09 6.61 22.98
C THR A 672 5.60 5.18 23.11
N GLN A 673 6.20 4.40 23.99
CA GLN A 673 5.98 2.95 24.05
C GLN A 673 6.15 2.36 25.45
N LEU A 674 5.58 1.19 25.70
CA LEU A 674 5.78 0.44 26.95
C LEU A 674 7.02 -0.46 26.92
N SER A 675 7.45 -0.91 25.74
CA SER A 675 8.64 -1.75 25.55
C SER A 675 9.91 -1.04 26.01
N GLN A 676 10.82 -1.79 26.63
CA GLN A 676 12.09 -1.26 27.17
C GLN A 676 13.26 -1.35 26.18
N SER A 677 12.94 -1.29 24.89
CA SER A 677 13.90 -1.29 23.80
C SER A 677 13.35 -0.55 22.60
N TYR A 678 14.23 0.05 21.80
CA TYR A 678 13.88 0.71 20.56
C TYR A 678 15.01 0.57 19.54
N SER A 679 14.65 0.41 18.27
CA SER A 679 15.59 0.29 17.16
C SER A 679 15.50 1.56 16.32
N PHE A 680 16.61 2.28 16.18
CA PHE A 680 16.72 3.40 15.26
C PHE A 680 17.29 2.89 13.93
N SER A 681 16.69 3.29 12.82
CA SER A 681 17.13 2.99 11.46
C SER A 681 17.20 4.28 10.62
N SER A 682 17.69 4.17 9.38
CA SER A 682 17.77 5.28 8.43
C SER A 682 18.59 6.47 8.94
N LEU A 683 19.63 6.19 9.73
CA LEU A 683 20.55 7.18 10.27
C LEU A 683 21.71 7.47 9.31
N ASN A 684 22.31 8.64 9.45
CA ASN A 684 23.53 9.00 8.72
C ASN A 684 24.73 8.25 9.30
N ALA A 685 25.58 7.73 8.43
CA ALA A 685 26.81 7.03 8.83
C ALA A 685 27.84 7.96 9.48
N GLY A 686 28.65 7.39 10.39
CA GLY A 686 29.68 8.10 11.15
C GLY A 686 29.17 9.19 12.10
N THR A 687 27.85 9.30 12.28
CA THR A 687 27.20 10.42 12.97
C THR A 687 26.89 10.04 14.42
N THR A 688 27.17 10.94 15.36
CA THR A 688 26.81 10.74 16.77
C THR A 688 25.41 11.25 17.03
N TYR A 689 24.57 10.40 17.61
CA TYR A 689 23.20 10.68 18.00
C TYR A 689 23.06 10.70 19.51
N ALA A 690 22.39 11.72 20.04
CA ALA A 690 22.03 11.81 21.45
C ALA A 690 20.65 11.17 21.66
N VAL A 691 20.62 10.05 22.37
CA VAL A 691 19.39 9.36 22.75
C VAL A 691 19.00 9.78 24.15
N LYS A 692 17.71 10.09 24.32
CA LYS A 692 17.13 10.46 25.61
C LYS A 692 15.85 9.63 25.84
N VAL A 693 15.72 8.98 26.99
CA VAL A 693 14.54 8.17 27.36
C VAL A 693 13.95 8.68 28.66
N ILE A 694 12.62 8.89 28.68
CA ILE A 694 11.87 9.40 29.83
C ILE A 694 10.69 8.46 30.10
N ALA A 695 10.58 7.95 31.33
CA ALA A 695 9.38 7.23 31.78
C ALA A 695 8.26 8.20 32.21
N LYS A 696 7.02 7.81 31.93
CA LYS A 696 5.76 8.47 32.31
C LYS A 696 4.90 7.55 33.19
N ASP A 697 4.21 8.12 34.16
CA ASP A 697 3.17 7.42 34.94
C ASP A 697 1.76 7.67 34.39
N GLU A 698 0.77 7.11 35.07
CA GLU A 698 -0.66 7.27 34.75
C GLU A 698 -1.18 8.70 34.97
N ALA A 699 -0.56 9.47 35.87
CA ALA A 699 -0.91 10.87 36.14
C ALA A 699 -0.19 11.86 35.20
N GLY A 700 0.69 11.37 34.32
CA GLY A 700 1.46 12.17 33.37
C GLY A 700 2.75 12.79 33.94
N ASN A 701 3.17 12.43 35.16
CA ASN A 701 4.45 12.88 35.70
C ASN A 701 5.61 12.25 34.92
N SER A 702 6.70 12.99 34.80
CA SER A 702 7.87 12.59 34.00
C SER A 702 9.07 12.32 34.90
N SER A 703 9.69 11.16 34.72
CA SER A 703 10.97 10.84 35.35
C SER A 703 12.10 11.77 34.89
N ALA A 704 13.22 11.76 35.60
CA ALA A 704 14.46 12.31 35.07
C ALA A 704 14.92 11.51 33.85
N ALA A 705 15.46 12.19 32.84
CA ALA A 705 15.84 11.56 31.59
C ALA A 705 17.12 10.70 31.71
N ALA A 706 17.08 9.49 31.14
CA ALA A 706 18.26 8.68 30.89
C ALA A 706 18.84 9.06 29.51
N ASN A 707 20.15 9.27 29.42
CA ASN A 707 20.80 9.74 28.19
C ASN A 707 21.97 8.82 27.80
N ILE A 708 22.14 8.59 26.50
CA ILE A 708 23.31 7.94 25.92
C ILE A 708 23.63 8.58 24.56
N ASN A 709 24.91 8.71 24.23
CA ASN A 709 25.34 9.08 22.88
C ASN A 709 25.77 7.81 22.14
N VAL A 710 25.22 7.59 20.95
CA VAL A 710 25.55 6.45 20.10
C VAL A 710 26.05 6.96 18.76
N GLN A 711 27.21 6.49 18.31
CA GLN A 711 27.76 6.85 17.01
C GLN A 711 27.57 5.69 16.03
N THR A 712 26.93 5.93 14.90
CA THR A 712 26.84 4.96 13.80
C THR A 712 28.21 4.72 13.19
N ILE A 713 28.40 3.55 12.59
CA ILE A 713 29.66 3.19 11.92
C ILE A 713 29.88 4.14 10.73
N ALA A 714 31.11 4.57 10.49
CA ALA A 714 31.45 5.39 9.32
C ALA A 714 31.57 4.49 8.07
N PRO A 715 31.18 4.97 6.88
CA PRO A 715 31.34 4.18 5.65
C PRO A 715 32.81 3.89 5.39
N ASP A 716 33.10 2.68 4.90
CA ASP A 716 34.45 2.37 4.44
C ASP A 716 34.75 3.12 3.13
N SER A 717 35.71 4.04 3.21
CA SER A 717 36.15 4.89 2.10
C SER A 717 37.58 4.62 1.67
N GLN A 718 38.24 3.67 2.32
CA GLN A 718 39.61 3.31 2.00
C GLN A 718 39.58 2.23 0.93
N ALA A 719 40.22 2.51 -0.21
CA ALA A 719 40.31 1.53 -1.29
C ALA A 719 41.35 0.44 -0.96
N PRO A 720 41.17 -0.79 -1.50
CA PRO A 720 42.16 -1.85 -1.41
C PRO A 720 43.53 -1.44 -1.92
N THR A 721 44.58 -2.07 -1.40
CA THR A 721 45.92 -1.93 -1.98
C THR A 721 45.94 -2.39 -3.44
N VAL A 722 46.73 -1.74 -4.29
CA VAL A 722 46.92 -2.14 -5.69
C VAL A 722 47.41 -3.60 -5.78
N PRO A 723 46.82 -4.46 -6.65
CA PRO A 723 47.31 -5.82 -6.84
C PRO A 723 48.80 -5.82 -7.22
N ALA A 724 49.62 -6.49 -6.42
CA ALA A 724 51.07 -6.51 -6.62
C ALA A 724 51.51 -7.74 -7.43
N ASN A 725 52.74 -7.70 -7.97
CA ASN A 725 53.37 -8.84 -8.66
C ASN A 725 52.54 -9.41 -9.82
N LEU A 726 51.91 -8.55 -10.62
CA LEU A 726 51.23 -8.98 -11.85
C LEU A 726 52.27 -9.63 -12.78
N ALA A 727 52.09 -10.91 -13.08
CA ALA A 727 53.03 -11.73 -13.83
C ALA A 727 52.30 -12.54 -14.90
N VAL A 728 52.99 -12.82 -16.00
CA VAL A 728 52.51 -13.60 -17.15
C VAL A 728 53.21 -14.95 -17.19
N ALA A 729 52.46 -15.99 -17.52
CA ALA A 729 52.97 -17.33 -17.78
C ALA A 729 52.30 -17.96 -19.01
N ASN A 730 52.80 -19.13 -19.43
CA ASN A 730 52.17 -19.99 -20.45
C ASN A 730 51.83 -19.30 -21.79
N VAL A 731 52.66 -18.35 -22.22
CA VAL A 731 52.44 -17.63 -23.48
C VAL A 731 52.50 -18.61 -24.67
N SER A 732 51.40 -18.69 -25.39
CA SER A 732 51.20 -19.49 -26.61
C SER A 732 50.90 -18.57 -27.80
N GLN A 733 50.60 -19.15 -28.97
CA GLN A 733 50.16 -18.40 -30.14
C GLN A 733 48.76 -17.78 -29.95
N THR A 734 47.94 -18.36 -29.06
CA THR A 734 46.53 -18.01 -28.92
C THR A 734 46.12 -17.69 -27.48
N GLY A 735 47.07 -17.53 -26.56
CA GLY A 735 46.74 -17.30 -25.16
C GLY A 735 47.93 -17.11 -24.25
N PHE A 736 47.65 -16.76 -23.00
CA PHE A 736 48.61 -16.65 -21.90
C PHE A 736 47.84 -16.60 -20.57
N ASP A 737 48.52 -16.93 -19.48
CA ASP A 737 47.96 -16.84 -18.13
C ASP A 737 48.54 -15.63 -17.40
N VAL A 738 47.74 -15.01 -16.54
CA VAL A 738 48.17 -13.95 -15.63
C VAL A 738 47.91 -14.32 -14.18
N SER A 739 48.76 -13.84 -13.28
CA SER A 739 48.59 -14.00 -11.84
C SER A 739 49.09 -12.77 -11.10
N TRP A 740 48.54 -12.51 -9.92
CA TRP A 740 48.94 -11.41 -9.05
C TRP A 740 48.89 -11.84 -7.58
N SER A 741 49.45 -11.01 -6.71
CA SER A 741 49.35 -11.16 -5.25
C SER A 741 48.05 -10.57 -4.74
N ALA A 742 47.49 -11.18 -3.70
CA ALA A 742 46.28 -10.68 -3.07
C ALA A 742 46.48 -9.27 -2.50
N SER A 743 45.52 -8.39 -2.76
CA SER A 743 45.39 -7.08 -2.14
C SER A 743 44.91 -7.20 -0.70
N THR A 744 45.22 -6.19 0.11
CA THR A 744 44.73 -6.04 1.49
C THR A 744 43.88 -4.79 1.60
N ASP A 745 42.96 -4.80 2.56
CA ASP A 745 42.07 -3.70 2.87
C ASP A 745 41.79 -3.65 4.39
N ASN A 746 41.30 -2.53 4.92
CA ASN A 746 40.95 -2.38 6.33
C ASN A 746 39.69 -3.16 6.72
N VAL A 747 38.79 -3.43 5.78
CA VAL A 747 37.64 -4.32 5.99
C VAL A 747 37.89 -5.65 5.29
N ALA A 748 37.80 -5.69 3.95
CA ALA A 748 37.99 -6.91 3.18
C ALA A 748 38.12 -6.62 1.68
N VAL A 749 38.96 -7.38 0.97
CA VAL A 749 38.96 -7.41 -0.50
C VAL A 749 38.04 -8.53 -0.98
N THR A 750 37.06 -8.23 -1.80
CA THR A 750 36.02 -9.18 -2.24
C THR A 750 36.25 -9.71 -3.66
N ALA A 751 36.84 -8.89 -4.56
CA ALA A 751 37.02 -9.27 -5.96
C ALA A 751 38.17 -8.52 -6.66
N TYR A 752 38.51 -8.96 -7.86
CA TYR A 752 39.41 -8.34 -8.81
C TYR A 752 38.73 -8.19 -10.17
N GLU A 753 38.82 -7.00 -10.75
CA GLU A 753 38.36 -6.71 -12.11
C GLU A 753 39.55 -6.86 -13.08
N VAL A 754 39.43 -7.76 -14.05
CA VAL A 754 40.47 -8.13 -15.01
C VAL A 754 40.11 -7.60 -16.39
N TYR A 755 41.01 -6.85 -17.00
CA TYR A 755 40.81 -6.21 -18.29
C TYR A 755 41.85 -6.66 -19.31
N LEU A 756 41.43 -6.72 -20.58
CA LEU A 756 42.28 -6.91 -21.75
C LEU A 756 42.04 -5.73 -22.70
N ASP A 757 43.07 -4.96 -23.02
CA ASP A 757 43.01 -3.75 -23.86
C ASP A 757 41.92 -2.75 -23.42
N ASN A 758 41.81 -2.55 -22.10
CA ASN A 758 40.82 -1.72 -21.41
C ASN A 758 39.36 -2.20 -21.50
N ILE A 759 39.10 -3.39 -22.04
CA ILE A 759 37.79 -4.04 -21.98
C ILE A 759 37.76 -4.92 -20.74
N LEU A 760 36.74 -4.75 -19.88
CA LEU A 760 36.52 -5.62 -18.73
C LEU A 760 36.20 -7.02 -19.24
N VAL A 761 37.01 -8.00 -18.86
CA VAL A 761 36.84 -9.39 -19.27
C VAL A 761 36.12 -10.17 -18.18
N GLU A 762 36.50 -9.98 -16.92
CA GLU A 762 35.96 -10.76 -15.81
C GLU A 762 36.05 -10.02 -14.47
N THR A 763 35.16 -10.35 -13.53
CA THR A 763 35.26 -9.98 -12.11
C THR A 763 35.28 -11.24 -11.25
N GLN A 764 36.36 -11.44 -10.49
CA GLN A 764 36.60 -12.71 -9.78
C GLN A 764 37.38 -12.54 -8.48
N ALA A 765 37.21 -13.45 -7.52
CA ALA A 765 37.98 -13.45 -6.26
C ALA A 765 39.37 -14.10 -6.39
N SER A 766 39.57 -14.95 -7.40
CA SER A 766 40.86 -15.59 -7.69
C SER A 766 41.91 -14.59 -8.15
N THR A 767 43.16 -14.85 -7.78
CA THR A 767 44.30 -13.99 -8.14
C THR A 767 45.03 -14.45 -9.42
N ASN A 768 44.31 -15.09 -10.33
CA ASN A 768 44.82 -15.55 -11.62
C ASN A 768 43.71 -15.62 -12.67
N TYR A 769 44.07 -15.45 -13.94
CA TYR A 769 43.15 -15.54 -15.08
C TYR A 769 43.87 -16.06 -16.33
N GLY A 770 43.22 -16.91 -17.12
CA GLY A 770 43.77 -17.45 -18.37
C GLY A 770 43.08 -16.86 -19.59
N PHE A 771 43.85 -16.24 -20.50
CA PHE A 771 43.34 -15.74 -21.77
C PHE A 771 43.55 -16.76 -22.89
N THR A 772 42.52 -16.99 -23.70
CA THR A 772 42.52 -17.93 -24.83
C THR A 772 41.95 -17.28 -26.08
N SER A 773 42.08 -17.94 -27.24
CA SER A 773 41.52 -17.49 -28.53
C SER A 773 42.06 -16.13 -29.01
N LEU A 774 43.27 -15.78 -28.61
CA LEU A 774 43.95 -14.55 -29.02
C LEU A 774 44.64 -14.73 -30.39
N SER A 775 44.95 -13.61 -31.05
CA SER A 775 45.71 -13.61 -32.29
C SER A 775 47.20 -13.78 -32.03
N ALA A 776 47.90 -14.54 -32.87
CA ALA A 776 49.35 -14.71 -32.82
C ALA A 776 50.10 -13.40 -33.09
N SER A 777 51.33 -13.28 -32.59
CA SER A 777 52.17 -12.08 -32.74
C SER A 777 51.50 -10.76 -32.35
N THR A 778 50.50 -10.79 -31.46
CA THR A 778 49.70 -9.62 -31.09
C THR A 778 50.02 -9.23 -29.65
N THR A 779 50.26 -7.93 -29.42
CA THR A 779 50.53 -7.39 -28.09
C THR A 779 49.24 -6.95 -27.44
N TYR A 780 48.97 -7.46 -26.25
CA TYR A 780 47.82 -7.15 -25.42
C TYR A 780 48.26 -6.44 -24.13
N ILE A 781 47.42 -5.54 -23.63
CA ILE A 781 47.60 -4.89 -22.33
C ILE A 781 46.63 -5.51 -21.33
N VAL A 782 47.18 -6.11 -20.27
CA VAL A 782 46.37 -6.63 -19.16
C VAL A 782 46.38 -5.62 -18.03
N LYS A 783 45.19 -5.31 -17.49
CA LYS A 783 45.00 -4.42 -16.35
C LYS A 783 44.19 -5.13 -15.28
N VAL A 784 44.61 -5.02 -14.01
CA VAL A 784 43.91 -5.63 -12.87
C VAL A 784 43.72 -4.59 -11.76
N MET A 785 42.51 -4.53 -11.20
CA MET A 785 42.14 -3.69 -10.05
C MET A 785 41.50 -4.57 -8.97
N ALA A 786 41.67 -4.22 -7.70
CA ALA A 786 41.00 -4.88 -6.57
C ALA A 786 39.78 -4.08 -6.12
N LYS A 787 38.78 -4.78 -5.58
CA LYS A 787 37.52 -4.22 -5.07
C LYS A 787 37.25 -4.75 -3.66
N ASP A 788 36.85 -3.87 -2.75
CA ASP A 788 36.43 -4.24 -1.40
C ASP A 788 34.93 -4.54 -1.31
N GLU A 789 34.42 -4.74 -0.10
CA GLU A 789 33.00 -4.98 0.18
C GLU A 789 32.15 -3.71 0.05
N ALA A 790 32.75 -2.53 0.27
CA ALA A 790 32.08 -1.22 0.12
C ALA A 790 32.04 -0.73 -1.34
N GLY A 791 32.71 -1.43 -2.26
CA GLY A 791 32.77 -1.11 -3.68
C GLY A 791 33.91 -0.15 -4.07
N ASN A 792 34.80 0.21 -3.15
CA ASN A 792 35.98 1.02 -3.48
C ASN A 792 36.94 0.20 -4.36
N THR A 793 37.55 0.87 -5.33
CA THR A 793 38.44 0.26 -6.32
C THR A 793 39.87 0.75 -6.14
N SER A 794 40.82 -0.18 -6.13
CA SER A 794 42.25 0.17 -6.09
C SER A 794 42.67 0.86 -7.40
N ALA A 795 43.80 1.57 -7.37
CA ALA A 795 44.50 1.88 -8.61
C ALA A 795 44.91 0.57 -9.33
N ALA A 796 45.10 0.65 -10.64
CA ALA A 796 45.35 -0.54 -11.44
C ALA A 796 46.83 -0.89 -11.54
N THR A 797 47.11 -2.19 -11.57
CA THR A 797 48.38 -2.73 -12.05
C THR A 797 48.21 -3.16 -13.51
N GLN A 798 49.24 -2.98 -14.34
CA GLN A 798 49.17 -3.32 -15.75
C GLN A 798 50.50 -3.84 -16.30
N LEU A 799 50.41 -4.68 -17.31
CA LEU A 799 51.56 -5.13 -18.11
C LEU A 799 51.15 -5.38 -19.56
N SER A 800 52.13 -5.42 -20.45
CA SER A 800 51.95 -5.85 -21.84
C SER A 800 52.49 -7.25 -22.05
N VAL A 801 51.79 -8.05 -22.85
CA VAL A 801 52.20 -9.41 -23.25
C VAL A 801 51.97 -9.60 -24.74
N THR A 802 52.94 -10.16 -25.43
CA THR A 802 52.85 -10.49 -26.86
C THR A 802 52.73 -12.00 -27.03
N THR A 803 51.68 -12.47 -27.71
CA THR A 803 51.51 -13.88 -28.06
C THR A 803 52.64 -14.36 -28.99
N LYS A 804 52.95 -15.66 -28.96
CA LYS A 804 53.99 -16.25 -29.81
C LYS A 804 53.64 -16.13 -31.30
N SER A 805 54.66 -16.17 -32.14
CA SER A 805 54.51 -16.21 -33.60
C SER A 805 53.98 -17.54 -34.10
N ALA A 806 53.20 -17.50 -35.19
CA ALA A 806 52.82 -18.69 -35.96
C ALA A 806 54.06 -19.32 -36.66
N PRO A 807 54.09 -20.65 -36.90
CA PRO A 807 55.23 -21.31 -37.55
C PRO A 807 55.38 -20.87 -39.01
N SER A 808 56.62 -20.71 -39.48
CA SER A 808 56.94 -20.18 -40.81
C SER A 808 56.81 -21.18 -41.98
N SER A 809 56.63 -22.47 -41.69
CA SER A 809 56.43 -23.53 -42.69
C SER A 809 55.77 -24.78 -42.09
N LYS A 810 55.03 -25.56 -42.90
CA LYS A 810 54.34 -26.80 -42.53
C LYS A 810 54.40 -27.81 -43.67
N VAL A 811 54.84 -29.05 -43.41
CA VAL A 811 54.73 -30.17 -44.35
C VAL A 811 53.27 -30.65 -44.36
N LEU A 812 52.63 -30.56 -45.53
CA LEU A 812 51.24 -30.97 -45.74
C LEU A 812 51.14 -32.45 -46.10
N ILE A 813 52.06 -32.93 -46.93
CA ILE A 813 52.13 -34.31 -47.38
C ILE A 813 53.59 -34.76 -47.36
N ALA A 814 53.83 -35.98 -46.87
CA ALA A 814 55.05 -36.74 -47.05
C ALA A 814 54.63 -38.20 -47.23
N SER A 815 54.78 -38.73 -48.44
CA SER A 815 54.29 -40.06 -48.83
C SER A 815 55.40 -40.85 -49.50
N ASP A 816 55.74 -41.99 -48.92
CA ASP A 816 56.65 -42.99 -49.51
C ASP A 816 55.91 -44.26 -49.95
N PHE A 817 54.59 -44.33 -49.70
CA PHE A 817 53.67 -45.37 -50.12
C PHE A 817 53.96 -46.78 -49.58
N GLU A 818 54.96 -46.93 -48.71
CA GLU A 818 55.33 -48.20 -48.09
C GLU A 818 54.26 -48.71 -47.10
N SER A 819 53.40 -47.80 -46.62
CA SER A 819 52.29 -48.10 -45.71
C SER A 819 50.91 -48.12 -46.39
N GLY A 820 50.89 -48.08 -47.72
CA GLY A 820 49.67 -48.03 -48.53
C GLY A 820 49.53 -46.66 -49.22
N TRP A 821 48.33 -46.08 -49.18
CA TRP A 821 48.04 -44.84 -49.93
C TRP A 821 48.44 -43.55 -49.21
N ASP A 822 48.95 -43.58 -47.98
CA ASP A 822 49.41 -42.39 -47.23
C ASP A 822 48.46 -41.18 -47.24
N ASN A 823 47.14 -41.45 -47.15
CA ASN A 823 46.03 -40.49 -47.22
C ASN A 823 45.74 -39.87 -48.61
N TRP A 824 46.32 -40.42 -49.67
CA TRP A 824 45.87 -40.19 -51.04
C TRP A 824 44.60 -40.99 -51.32
N ILE A 825 43.74 -40.40 -52.15
CA ILE A 825 42.48 -40.97 -52.60
C ILE A 825 42.69 -41.46 -54.03
N ASP A 826 42.46 -42.75 -54.23
CA ASP A 826 42.44 -43.43 -55.54
C ASP A 826 41.31 -42.85 -56.42
N GLY A 827 41.68 -42.45 -57.64
CA GLY A 827 40.78 -41.87 -58.62
C GLY A 827 39.89 -42.87 -59.36
N GLY A 828 40.28 -44.17 -59.43
CA GLY A 828 39.49 -45.19 -60.11
C GLY A 828 40.29 -46.27 -60.84
N SER A 829 39.84 -46.60 -62.06
CA SER A 829 40.25 -47.81 -62.80
C SER A 829 41.71 -47.84 -63.23
N ASP A 830 42.35 -46.67 -63.39
CA ASP A 830 43.67 -46.54 -63.99
C ASP A 830 44.67 -45.95 -62.99
N VAL A 831 44.42 -46.18 -61.69
CA VAL A 831 45.40 -45.98 -60.64
C VAL A 831 45.55 -47.26 -59.82
N SER A 832 46.77 -47.59 -59.43
CA SER A 832 47.02 -48.70 -58.50
C SER A 832 48.29 -48.47 -57.70
N LEU A 833 48.36 -49.05 -56.50
CA LEU A 833 49.64 -49.22 -55.81
C LEU A 833 50.43 -50.31 -56.52
N TYR A 834 51.54 -49.92 -57.12
CA TYR A 834 52.51 -50.81 -57.74
C TYR A 834 53.55 -51.25 -56.72
N SER A 835 54.03 -52.49 -56.87
CA SER A 835 55.19 -52.96 -56.14
C SER A 835 56.22 -53.58 -57.08
N GLY A 836 57.45 -53.04 -57.05
CA GLY A 836 58.54 -53.55 -57.86
C GLY A 836 59.61 -52.52 -58.16
N ILE A 837 60.38 -52.76 -59.22
CA ILE A 837 61.61 -52.01 -59.54
C ILE A 837 61.39 -50.57 -60.03
N ARG A 838 60.12 -50.17 -60.22
CA ARG A 838 59.67 -48.83 -60.64
C ARG A 838 59.25 -47.94 -59.47
N SER A 839 59.55 -48.37 -58.24
CA SER A 839 59.49 -47.58 -57.02
C SER A 839 60.89 -47.06 -56.71
N TYR A 840 61.03 -45.75 -56.55
CA TYR A 840 62.33 -45.10 -56.38
C TYR A 840 62.96 -45.45 -55.03
N GLN A 841 62.15 -45.43 -53.96
CA GLN A 841 62.56 -45.86 -52.63
C GLN A 841 61.60 -46.92 -52.11
N GLY A 842 62.15 -47.99 -51.53
CA GLY A 842 61.32 -49.04 -50.94
C GLY A 842 60.74 -49.98 -51.99
N SER A 843 59.54 -50.49 -51.72
CA SER A 843 58.88 -51.52 -52.53
C SER A 843 57.62 -51.05 -53.21
N TYR A 844 57.09 -49.87 -52.90
CA TYR A 844 55.80 -49.39 -53.37
C TYR A 844 55.86 -48.01 -54.03
N SER A 845 55.08 -47.82 -55.09
CA SER A 845 54.84 -46.51 -55.72
C SER A 845 53.42 -46.48 -56.29
N VAL A 846 52.89 -45.30 -56.61
CA VAL A 846 51.56 -45.17 -57.22
C VAL A 846 51.69 -45.17 -58.74
N ASN A 847 51.13 -46.17 -59.41
CA ASN A 847 51.06 -46.22 -60.87
C ASN A 847 49.78 -45.52 -61.37
N LEU A 848 49.95 -44.49 -62.19
CA LEU A 848 48.91 -43.76 -62.92
C LEU A 848 48.97 -44.18 -64.40
N GLN A 849 47.87 -44.70 -64.94
CA GLN A 849 47.78 -45.22 -66.30
C GLN A 849 46.83 -44.41 -67.16
N ASP A 850 47.20 -44.22 -68.44
CA ASP A 850 46.35 -43.73 -69.54
C ASP A 850 45.59 -42.41 -69.23
N ASN A 851 44.83 -41.91 -70.21
CA ASN A 851 43.87 -40.82 -70.01
C ASN A 851 42.45 -41.33 -69.75
N SER A 852 42.07 -41.42 -68.47
CA SER A 852 40.69 -41.69 -68.05
C SER A 852 40.09 -40.59 -67.18
N GLY A 853 40.61 -39.37 -67.31
CA GLY A 853 40.14 -38.21 -66.54
C GLY A 853 40.48 -38.35 -65.06
N THR A 854 39.48 -38.30 -64.17
CA THR A 854 39.74 -38.45 -62.72
C THR A 854 40.14 -39.86 -62.34
N ALA A 855 39.88 -40.86 -63.19
CA ALA A 855 40.19 -42.27 -62.92
C ALA A 855 41.68 -42.64 -63.14
N SER A 856 42.47 -41.74 -63.73
CA SER A 856 43.92 -41.82 -63.88
C SER A 856 44.66 -40.87 -62.92
N ALA A 857 44.02 -40.53 -61.79
CA ALA A 857 44.53 -39.53 -60.86
C ALA A 857 44.55 -39.98 -59.39
N MET A 858 45.61 -39.63 -58.65
CA MET A 858 45.60 -39.67 -57.18
C MET A 858 45.38 -38.27 -56.61
N THR A 859 44.47 -38.12 -55.64
CA THR A 859 44.08 -36.82 -55.06
C THR A 859 44.28 -36.78 -53.55
N SER A 860 44.84 -35.69 -53.03
CA SER A 860 45.04 -35.51 -51.58
C SER A 860 43.75 -35.23 -50.81
N ALA A 861 43.81 -35.34 -49.48
CA ALA A 861 42.84 -34.73 -48.57
C ALA A 861 42.80 -33.19 -48.69
N THR A 862 41.81 -32.55 -48.04
CA THR A 862 41.71 -31.09 -47.93
C THR A 862 42.71 -30.52 -46.92
N PHE A 863 43.34 -29.41 -47.25
CA PHE A 863 44.21 -28.65 -46.35
C PHE A 863 43.76 -27.20 -46.22
N ASP A 864 43.81 -26.66 -45.01
CA ASP A 864 43.74 -25.21 -44.78
C ASP A 864 45.14 -24.61 -44.87
N ILE A 865 45.37 -23.86 -45.93
CA ILE A 865 46.65 -23.21 -46.21
C ILE A 865 46.54 -21.68 -46.28
N THR A 866 45.44 -21.10 -45.78
CA THR A 866 45.21 -19.65 -45.79
C THR A 866 46.25 -18.83 -45.03
N ALA A 867 46.96 -19.46 -44.08
CA ALA A 867 48.03 -18.85 -43.29
C ALA A 867 49.42 -18.85 -43.97
N TYR A 868 49.54 -19.39 -45.19
CA TYR A 868 50.80 -19.51 -45.92
C TYR A 868 50.78 -18.72 -47.24
N ASN A 869 51.95 -18.43 -47.81
CA ASN A 869 52.07 -17.69 -49.06
C ASN A 869 52.80 -18.45 -50.17
N GLN A 870 53.41 -19.60 -49.89
CA GLN A 870 54.14 -20.43 -50.84
C GLN A 870 53.86 -21.92 -50.65
N ILE A 871 53.80 -22.68 -51.75
CA ILE A 871 53.79 -24.15 -51.78
C ILE A 871 55.01 -24.65 -52.55
N ASP A 872 55.73 -25.61 -51.97
CA ASP A 872 56.78 -26.40 -52.61
C ASP A 872 56.35 -27.87 -52.70
N ILE A 873 56.48 -28.49 -53.88
CA ILE A 873 56.20 -29.91 -54.15
C ILE A 873 57.49 -30.54 -54.65
N GLU A 874 57.92 -31.64 -54.05
CA GLU A 874 58.98 -32.51 -54.57
C GLU A 874 58.42 -33.92 -54.71
N PHE A 875 58.71 -34.59 -55.82
CA PHE A 875 58.32 -35.98 -56.01
C PHE A 875 59.25 -36.68 -57.00
N TYR A 876 59.31 -38.00 -56.88
CA TYR A 876 60.07 -38.86 -57.77
C TYR A 876 59.12 -39.62 -58.67
N TYR A 877 59.55 -39.88 -59.91
CA TYR A 877 58.74 -40.66 -60.83
C TYR A 877 59.56 -41.47 -61.83
N TYR A 878 58.92 -42.52 -62.35
CA TYR A 878 59.42 -43.37 -63.43
C TYR A 878 58.34 -43.49 -64.51
N SER A 879 58.71 -43.37 -65.78
CA SER A 879 57.79 -43.52 -66.91
C SER A 879 58.04 -44.82 -67.68
N TYR A 880 56.97 -45.46 -68.14
CA TYR A 880 57.01 -46.66 -68.96
C TYR A 880 55.93 -46.60 -70.05
N SER A 881 56.30 -46.99 -71.26
CA SER A 881 55.44 -46.97 -72.47
C SER A 881 55.06 -45.60 -73.04
N MET A 882 55.18 -44.49 -72.29
CA MET A 882 54.82 -43.13 -72.77
C MET A 882 55.42 -42.74 -74.14
N GLU A 883 54.61 -42.57 -75.17
CA GLU A 883 55.03 -42.09 -76.49
C GLU A 883 55.36 -40.59 -76.52
N THR A 884 56.02 -40.15 -77.59
CA THR A 884 56.43 -38.74 -77.73
C THR A 884 55.23 -37.80 -77.74
N ASN A 885 55.29 -36.76 -76.89
CA ASN A 885 54.24 -35.77 -76.61
C ASN A 885 53.10 -36.22 -75.68
N GLU A 886 53.18 -37.40 -75.07
CA GLU A 886 52.26 -37.78 -73.99
C GLU A 886 52.68 -37.16 -72.66
N ASP A 887 51.73 -36.91 -71.76
CA ASP A 887 52.01 -36.20 -70.53
C ASP A 887 51.23 -36.67 -69.30
N PHE A 888 51.69 -36.17 -68.15
CA PHE A 888 50.94 -36.19 -66.91
C PHE A 888 51.02 -34.82 -66.23
N PHE A 889 50.08 -34.56 -65.32
CA PHE A 889 49.93 -33.26 -64.67
C PHE A 889 50.06 -33.34 -63.17
N VAL A 890 50.59 -32.25 -62.59
CA VAL A 890 50.34 -31.87 -61.20
C VAL A 890 49.32 -30.75 -61.18
N LYS A 891 48.23 -30.95 -60.45
CA LYS A 891 47.10 -30.03 -60.34
C LYS A 891 46.86 -29.58 -58.89
N TYR A 892 46.42 -28.34 -58.73
CA TYR A 892 46.09 -27.70 -57.46
C TYR A 892 44.63 -27.22 -57.47
N PHE A 893 43.89 -27.48 -56.39
CA PHE A 893 42.53 -26.99 -56.21
C PHE A 893 42.55 -25.69 -55.41
N ASP A 894 42.19 -24.57 -56.04
CA ASP A 894 42.29 -23.21 -55.48
C ASP A 894 41.14 -22.83 -54.53
N GLY A 895 40.33 -23.81 -54.13
CA GLY A 895 39.12 -23.67 -53.34
C GLY A 895 37.84 -23.63 -54.18
N SER A 896 37.95 -23.39 -55.50
CA SER A 896 36.82 -23.33 -56.43
C SER A 896 36.96 -24.25 -57.64
N SER A 897 38.18 -24.41 -58.17
CA SER A 897 38.43 -25.15 -59.41
C SER A 897 39.83 -25.79 -59.43
N TRP A 898 40.02 -26.80 -60.29
CA TRP A 898 41.31 -27.45 -60.48
C TRP A 898 42.15 -26.69 -61.50
N GLN A 899 43.35 -26.30 -61.10
CA GLN A 899 44.35 -25.61 -61.91
C GLN A 899 45.51 -26.56 -62.21
N THR A 900 46.01 -26.56 -63.44
CA THR A 900 47.26 -27.26 -63.78
C THR A 900 48.44 -26.42 -63.33
N VAL A 901 49.25 -26.96 -62.42
CA VAL A 901 50.47 -26.33 -61.89
C VAL A 901 51.67 -26.70 -62.74
N ALA A 902 51.73 -27.94 -63.22
CA ALA A 902 52.78 -28.40 -64.14
C ALA A 902 52.24 -29.51 -65.07
N SER A 903 52.80 -29.56 -66.27
CA SER A 903 52.66 -30.65 -67.26
C SER A 903 54.06 -31.19 -67.53
N PHE A 904 54.18 -32.52 -67.59
CA PHE A 904 55.42 -33.24 -67.81
C PHE A 904 55.25 -34.07 -69.08
N VAL A 905 55.98 -33.73 -70.14
CA VAL A 905 55.77 -34.28 -71.48
C VAL A 905 56.92 -35.22 -71.89
N SER A 906 56.58 -36.43 -72.35
CA SER A 906 57.52 -37.42 -72.86
C SER A 906 58.26 -36.91 -74.10
N GLY A 907 59.59 -37.04 -74.09
CA GLY A 907 60.50 -36.50 -75.09
C GLY A 907 60.84 -35.02 -74.91
N VAL A 908 60.28 -34.34 -73.90
CA VAL A 908 60.62 -32.96 -73.51
C VAL A 908 61.18 -32.93 -72.09
N ASP A 909 60.40 -33.39 -71.11
CA ASP A 909 60.75 -33.34 -69.69
C ASP A 909 61.35 -34.66 -69.22
N PHE A 910 61.00 -35.78 -69.85
CA PHE A 910 61.53 -37.10 -69.52
C PHE A 910 61.56 -38.03 -70.74
N ASP A 911 62.45 -39.02 -70.67
CA ASP A 911 62.46 -40.22 -71.51
C ASP A 911 61.96 -41.44 -70.72
N ASN A 912 61.29 -42.37 -71.41
CA ASN A 912 60.88 -43.65 -70.83
C ASN A 912 62.05 -44.45 -70.25
N ASN A 913 61.72 -45.28 -69.27
CA ASN A 913 62.63 -46.21 -68.59
C ASN A 913 63.74 -45.55 -67.75
N ASN A 914 63.46 -44.39 -67.17
CA ASN A 914 64.40 -43.68 -66.33
C ASN A 914 63.70 -43.01 -65.14
N TYR A 915 64.46 -42.74 -64.08
CA TYR A 915 63.96 -42.04 -62.89
C TYR A 915 64.23 -40.55 -62.98
N TYR A 916 63.26 -39.78 -62.51
CA TYR A 916 63.32 -38.34 -62.44
C TYR A 916 62.86 -37.86 -61.06
N VAL A 917 63.41 -36.72 -60.65
CA VAL A 917 62.88 -35.91 -59.56
C VAL A 917 62.32 -34.63 -60.16
N ALA A 918 61.14 -34.25 -59.71
CA ALA A 918 60.49 -33.00 -60.06
C ALA A 918 60.31 -32.13 -58.82
N THR A 919 60.70 -30.87 -58.93
CA THR A 919 60.46 -29.85 -57.91
C THR A 919 59.59 -28.74 -58.49
N LEU A 920 58.49 -28.43 -57.83
CA LEU A 920 57.55 -27.36 -58.17
C LEU A 920 57.47 -26.35 -57.03
N SER A 921 57.42 -25.06 -57.34
CA SER A 921 57.22 -24.00 -56.35
C SER A 921 56.28 -22.94 -56.91
N PHE A 922 55.23 -22.60 -56.17
CA PHE A 922 54.28 -21.54 -56.53
C PHE A 922 53.76 -20.79 -55.31
N ASP A 923 53.29 -19.56 -55.50
CA ASP A 923 52.86 -18.67 -54.42
C ASP A 923 51.40 -18.22 -54.54
N ALA A 924 50.93 -17.54 -53.49
CA ALA A 924 49.57 -17.03 -53.39
C ALA A 924 49.24 -15.89 -54.39
N SER A 925 50.22 -15.37 -55.14
CA SER A 925 49.97 -14.42 -56.22
C SER A 925 49.54 -15.10 -57.53
N LEU A 926 49.91 -16.38 -57.71
CA LEU A 926 49.55 -17.18 -58.88
C LEU A 926 48.23 -17.93 -58.70
N TYR A 927 47.96 -18.42 -57.50
CA TYR A 927 46.77 -19.22 -57.18
C TYR A 927 46.17 -18.81 -55.84
N ASN A 928 44.84 -18.91 -55.70
CA ASN A 928 44.17 -18.63 -54.43
C ASN A 928 44.47 -19.73 -53.39
N PHE A 929 44.95 -19.35 -52.22
CA PHE A 929 45.23 -20.26 -51.11
C PHE A 929 43.99 -20.32 -50.20
N ALA A 930 43.31 -21.47 -50.21
CA ALA A 930 42.01 -21.64 -49.58
C ALA A 930 42.05 -22.64 -48.41
N ALA A 931 41.02 -22.59 -47.56
CA ALA A 931 40.87 -23.49 -46.42
C ALA A 931 40.57 -24.96 -46.82
N ASN A 932 40.21 -25.18 -48.09
CA ASN A 932 39.81 -26.46 -48.67
C ASN A 932 40.71 -26.89 -49.85
N ALA A 933 41.96 -26.42 -49.87
CA ALA A 933 42.91 -26.69 -50.94
C ALA A 933 43.26 -28.19 -51.06
N LYS A 934 43.60 -28.66 -52.27
CA LYS A 934 43.96 -30.06 -52.58
C LYS A 934 45.02 -30.13 -53.67
N PHE A 935 45.74 -31.26 -53.72
CA PHE A 935 46.75 -31.59 -54.73
C PHE A 935 46.36 -32.86 -55.49
N ARG A 936 46.76 -32.95 -56.76
CA ARG A 936 46.47 -34.10 -57.61
C ARG A 936 47.59 -34.37 -58.60
N PHE A 937 47.93 -35.64 -58.77
CA PHE A 937 48.73 -36.14 -59.89
C PHE A 937 47.80 -36.89 -60.84
N GLN A 938 47.90 -36.67 -62.15
CA GLN A 938 46.96 -37.24 -63.13
C GLN A 938 47.67 -37.56 -64.45
N CYS A 939 47.59 -38.81 -64.91
CA CYS A 939 48.05 -39.21 -66.24
C CYS A 939 47.06 -38.74 -67.32
N ASP A 940 47.57 -38.28 -68.47
CA ASP A 940 46.79 -37.82 -69.63
C ASP A 940 47.32 -38.43 -70.94
N ALA A 941 48.02 -39.57 -70.84
CA ALA A 941 48.59 -40.30 -71.97
C ALA A 941 47.54 -41.06 -72.80
N SER A 942 47.94 -41.64 -73.93
CA SER A 942 47.02 -42.40 -74.76
C SER A 942 46.52 -43.66 -74.04
N SER A 943 45.43 -44.26 -74.55
CA SER A 943 44.83 -45.44 -73.90
C SER A 943 45.50 -46.73 -74.36
N ASN A 944 46.79 -46.88 -74.08
CA ASN A 944 47.59 -48.02 -74.54
C ASN A 944 48.46 -48.72 -73.48
N SER A 945 48.19 -48.45 -72.19
CA SER A 945 48.98 -48.87 -71.02
C SER A 945 50.23 -48.01 -70.80
N ASP A 946 50.04 -46.71 -70.87
CA ASP A 946 51.03 -45.68 -70.61
C ASP A 946 51.10 -45.40 -69.10
N ASP A 947 52.22 -45.80 -68.47
CA ASP A 947 52.37 -45.83 -67.03
C ASP A 947 53.29 -44.71 -66.51
N ILE A 948 52.83 -43.99 -65.49
CA ILE A 948 53.65 -43.11 -64.65
C ILE A 948 53.61 -43.59 -63.20
N TYR A 949 54.78 -43.97 -62.67
CA TYR A 949 54.94 -44.40 -61.28
C TYR A 949 55.42 -43.22 -60.44
N ILE A 950 54.60 -42.74 -59.49
CA ILE A 950 54.90 -41.63 -58.57
C ILE A 950 55.33 -42.17 -57.20
N ASP A 951 56.40 -41.61 -56.65
CA ASP A 951 56.99 -42.03 -55.38
C ASP A 951 57.60 -40.82 -54.62
N LEU A 952 57.85 -40.97 -53.32
CA LEU A 952 58.47 -39.98 -52.42
C LEU A 952 57.91 -38.55 -52.60
N VAL A 953 56.60 -38.38 -52.42
CA VAL A 953 55.93 -37.09 -52.58
C VAL A 953 56.04 -36.28 -51.30
N THR A 954 56.63 -35.09 -51.37
CA THR A 954 56.65 -34.10 -50.28
C THR A 954 55.98 -32.81 -50.74
N ILE A 955 55.02 -32.30 -49.96
CA ILE A 955 54.37 -31.00 -50.19
C ILE A 955 54.51 -30.15 -48.93
N THR A 956 55.07 -28.96 -49.05
CA THR A 956 55.31 -28.03 -47.94
C THR A 956 54.65 -26.69 -48.23
N ALA A 957 53.91 -26.16 -47.26
CA ALA A 957 53.45 -24.78 -47.25
C ALA A 957 54.40 -23.90 -46.42
N SER A 958 54.75 -22.71 -46.89
CA SER A 958 55.63 -21.80 -46.17
C SER A 958 55.30 -20.33 -46.34
N ASN A 959 55.94 -19.49 -45.52
CA ASN A 959 55.89 -18.04 -45.58
C ASN A 959 57.23 -17.41 -46.03
N ASN A 960 58.11 -18.20 -46.66
CA ASN A 960 59.45 -17.75 -47.06
C ASN A 960 59.41 -16.82 -48.28
N ALA A 961 60.46 -16.02 -48.44
CA ALA A 961 60.55 -14.92 -49.41
C ALA A 961 60.09 -15.31 -50.83
N THR A 962 59.17 -14.51 -51.36
CA THR A 962 58.42 -14.66 -52.60
C THR A 962 59.30 -15.09 -53.79
N LYS A 963 59.21 -16.35 -54.20
CA LYS A 963 59.51 -16.73 -55.57
C LYS A 963 58.29 -16.36 -56.42
N SER A 964 58.25 -15.12 -56.89
CA SER A 964 57.16 -14.53 -57.71
C SER A 964 56.83 -15.28 -59.02
N ASN A 965 57.49 -16.39 -59.32
CA ASN A 965 57.35 -17.15 -60.56
C ASN A 965 57.19 -18.64 -60.23
N LEU A 966 56.34 -19.34 -60.99
CA LEU A 966 56.32 -20.80 -61.00
C LEU A 966 57.72 -21.32 -61.32
N VAL A 967 58.32 -22.05 -60.40
CA VAL A 967 59.57 -22.78 -60.64
C VAL A 967 59.23 -24.22 -60.90
N HIS A 968 59.59 -24.72 -62.07
CA HIS A 968 59.41 -26.11 -62.50
C HIS A 968 60.78 -26.63 -62.94
N ASN A 969 61.36 -27.54 -62.17
CA ASN A 969 62.61 -28.21 -62.53
C ASN A 969 62.42 -29.72 -62.54
N VAL A 970 62.99 -30.35 -63.56
CA VAL A 970 63.08 -31.80 -63.70
C VAL A 970 64.55 -32.18 -63.83
N SER A 971 64.96 -33.24 -63.16
CA SER A 971 66.33 -33.77 -63.24
C SER A 971 66.31 -35.28 -63.26
N SER A 972 67.05 -35.89 -64.18
CA SER A 972 67.24 -37.35 -64.20
C SER A 972 68.11 -37.79 -63.04
N VAL A 973 67.81 -38.97 -62.48
CA VAL A 973 68.49 -39.49 -61.29
C VAL A 973 69.06 -40.87 -61.60
N TYR A 974 70.36 -41.07 -61.35
CA TYR A 974 71.00 -42.37 -61.52
C TYR A 974 70.60 -43.33 -60.39
N VAL A 975 70.19 -44.56 -60.75
CA VAL A 975 69.94 -45.64 -59.79
C VAL A 975 71.28 -46.26 -59.41
N LYS A 976 71.66 -46.19 -58.12
CA LYS A 976 72.73 -47.04 -57.60
C LYS A 976 72.11 -48.34 -57.09
N SER A 977 72.46 -49.43 -57.77
CA SER A 977 72.11 -50.81 -57.44
C SER A 977 72.46 -51.12 -55.98
N GLY A 978 71.50 -51.75 -55.31
CA GLY A 978 71.51 -52.34 -53.95
C GLY A 978 72.83 -52.46 -53.21
N LEU A 979 72.81 -52.01 -51.95
CA LEU A 979 73.78 -52.38 -50.94
C LEU A 979 73.06 -53.13 -49.81
N GLU A 980 73.53 -54.36 -49.61
CA GLU A 980 73.18 -55.24 -48.51
C GLU A 980 73.50 -54.58 -47.17
N LEU A 981 72.73 -54.96 -46.16
CA LEU A 981 72.92 -54.58 -44.76
C LEU A 981 74.32 -55.04 -44.30
N ASP A 982 75.24 -54.10 -44.09
CA ASP A 982 76.41 -54.34 -43.25
C ASP A 982 76.29 -53.51 -41.96
N GLU A 983 76.38 -54.19 -40.83
CA GLU A 983 76.35 -53.61 -39.51
C GLU A 983 77.75 -53.10 -39.15
N ASN A 984 77.82 -51.87 -38.62
CA ASN A 984 78.92 -51.25 -37.87
C ASN A 984 79.86 -50.31 -38.66
N ILE A 985 79.51 -49.01 -38.63
CA ILE A 985 80.50 -47.94 -38.53
C ILE A 985 80.05 -46.99 -37.41
N GLU A 986 80.86 -46.83 -36.37
CA GLU A 986 80.64 -45.88 -35.27
C GLU A 986 81.00 -44.45 -35.73
N ASN A 987 80.11 -43.78 -36.46
CA ASN A 987 80.19 -42.32 -36.64
C ASN A 987 79.21 -41.64 -35.67
N GLU A 988 79.72 -40.76 -34.83
CA GLU A 988 78.97 -40.11 -33.75
C GLU A 988 78.01 -39.05 -34.32
N VAL A 989 76.82 -39.46 -34.77
CA VAL A 989 75.78 -38.54 -35.23
C VAL A 989 75.24 -37.74 -34.05
N ASN A 990 75.40 -36.43 -34.09
CA ASN A 990 74.94 -35.50 -33.07
C ASN A 990 73.79 -34.64 -33.60
N ILE A 991 72.77 -34.47 -32.75
CA ILE A 991 71.65 -33.56 -33.01
C ILE A 991 71.54 -32.56 -31.86
N TYR A 992 71.67 -31.26 -32.16
CA TYR A 992 71.61 -30.21 -31.15
C TYR A 992 70.98 -28.93 -31.70
N PRO A 993 70.09 -28.24 -30.95
CA PRO A 993 69.55 -28.63 -29.65
C PRO A 993 68.57 -29.81 -29.76
N ASN A 994 68.53 -30.65 -28.71
CA ASN A 994 67.54 -31.72 -28.55
C ASN A 994 67.20 -31.84 -27.05
N PRO A 995 66.04 -31.34 -26.58
CA PRO A 995 64.87 -30.97 -27.38
C PRO A 995 65.05 -29.71 -28.25
N ALA A 996 64.53 -29.75 -29.47
CA ALA A 996 64.52 -28.67 -30.45
C ALA A 996 63.20 -27.88 -30.40
N SER A 997 63.24 -26.56 -30.57
CA SER A 997 62.04 -25.72 -30.65
C SER A 997 61.77 -25.19 -32.06
N GLU A 998 62.83 -24.85 -32.80
CA GLU A 998 62.71 -24.28 -34.16
C GLU A 998 63.60 -25.03 -35.17
N TYR A 999 64.77 -25.48 -34.74
CA TYR A 999 65.71 -26.22 -35.57
C TYR A 999 66.53 -27.18 -34.71
N PHE A 1000 67.14 -28.16 -35.36
CA PHE A 1000 68.31 -28.86 -34.83
C PHE A 1000 69.41 -28.89 -35.89
N ASP A 1001 70.65 -28.83 -35.45
CA ASP A 1001 71.81 -29.07 -36.29
C ASP A 1001 72.15 -30.56 -36.21
N LEU A 1002 72.13 -31.23 -37.37
CA LEU A 1002 72.65 -32.57 -37.58
C LEU A 1002 74.13 -32.46 -37.90
N SER A 1003 75.00 -32.97 -37.04
CA SER A 1003 76.45 -32.98 -37.25
C SER A 1003 76.97 -34.42 -37.35
N LEU A 1004 77.81 -34.68 -38.34
CA LEU A 1004 78.49 -35.94 -38.55
C LEU A 1004 79.85 -35.74 -39.23
N SER A 1005 80.80 -36.64 -38.99
CA SER A 1005 82.11 -36.64 -39.65
C SER A 1005 82.15 -37.74 -40.71
N LEU A 1006 82.54 -37.37 -41.93
CA LEU A 1006 82.56 -38.21 -43.13
C LEU A 1006 83.98 -38.36 -43.66
N GLU A 1007 84.50 -39.59 -43.72
CA GLU A 1007 85.87 -39.86 -44.20
C GLU A 1007 86.01 -39.76 -45.73
N GLN A 1008 84.91 -39.92 -46.47
CA GLN A 1008 84.85 -39.85 -47.93
C GLN A 1008 83.62 -39.05 -48.38
N GLU A 1009 83.60 -38.66 -49.66
CA GLU A 1009 82.48 -37.93 -50.27
C GLU A 1009 81.29 -38.87 -50.47
N VAL A 1010 80.14 -38.56 -49.85
CA VAL A 1010 78.94 -39.40 -49.82
C VAL A 1010 77.68 -38.53 -49.99
N ASP A 1011 76.70 -39.02 -50.74
CA ASP A 1011 75.36 -38.45 -50.76
C ASP A 1011 74.55 -38.93 -49.55
N LEU A 1012 73.94 -38.01 -48.82
CA LEU A 1012 73.11 -38.31 -47.65
C LEU A 1012 71.63 -38.06 -47.93
N THR A 1013 70.76 -38.90 -47.39
CA THR A 1013 69.33 -38.62 -47.26
C THR A 1013 68.94 -38.66 -45.79
N ILE A 1014 68.42 -37.54 -45.29
CA ILE A 1014 67.95 -37.36 -43.92
C ILE A 1014 66.44 -37.46 -43.94
N TYR A 1015 65.87 -38.29 -43.07
CA TYR A 1015 64.44 -38.49 -42.88
C TYR A 1015 64.07 -38.13 -41.46
N ILE A 1016 62.86 -37.65 -41.24
CA ILE A 1016 62.25 -37.45 -39.93
C ILE A 1016 60.93 -38.20 -39.93
N TYR A 1017 60.83 -39.23 -39.08
CA TYR A 1017 59.62 -40.02 -38.90
C TYR A 1017 58.92 -39.63 -37.59
N ASP A 1018 57.59 -39.72 -37.56
CA ASP A 1018 56.85 -39.74 -36.31
C ASP A 1018 56.98 -41.11 -35.61
N LEU A 1019 56.46 -41.24 -34.38
CA LEU A 1019 56.53 -42.51 -33.63
C LEU A 1019 55.72 -43.65 -34.25
N ASN A 1020 54.82 -43.36 -35.19
CA ASN A 1020 54.06 -44.37 -35.92
C ASN A 1020 54.80 -44.84 -37.17
N GLY A 1021 56.02 -44.33 -37.42
CA GLY A 1021 56.84 -44.69 -38.57
C GLY A 1021 56.45 -43.97 -39.85
N ARG A 1022 55.58 -42.95 -39.79
CA ARG A 1022 55.22 -42.14 -40.96
C ARG A 1022 56.27 -41.07 -41.21
N LEU A 1023 56.69 -40.91 -42.46
CA LEU A 1023 57.63 -39.87 -42.87
C LEU A 1023 56.98 -38.49 -42.69
N VAL A 1024 57.70 -37.55 -42.09
CA VAL A 1024 57.23 -36.18 -41.78
C VAL A 1024 58.09 -35.13 -42.47
N SER A 1025 59.35 -35.44 -42.76
CA SER A 1025 60.24 -34.59 -43.56
C SER A 1025 61.39 -35.43 -44.12
N SER A 1026 61.85 -35.15 -45.33
CA SER A 1026 63.09 -35.70 -45.88
C SER A 1026 63.95 -34.59 -46.49
N THR A 1027 65.25 -34.81 -46.59
CA THR A 1027 66.20 -33.89 -47.22
C THR A 1027 67.38 -34.68 -47.77
N LYS A 1028 67.70 -34.50 -49.04
CA LYS A 1028 68.88 -35.10 -49.68
C LYS A 1028 69.99 -34.08 -49.83
N GLU A 1029 71.21 -34.47 -49.49
CA GLU A 1029 72.42 -33.66 -49.54
C GLU A 1029 73.45 -34.39 -50.38
N LEU A 1030 74.02 -33.72 -51.37
CA LEU A 1030 74.95 -34.32 -52.32
C LEU A 1030 76.39 -33.99 -51.93
N ASN A 1031 77.31 -34.91 -52.24
CA ASN A 1031 78.75 -34.68 -52.14
C ASN A 1031 79.23 -34.25 -50.73
N CYS A 1032 78.65 -34.83 -49.67
CA CYS A 1032 78.98 -34.50 -48.29
C CYS A 1032 80.32 -35.13 -47.89
N VAL A 1033 81.24 -34.36 -47.28
CA VAL A 1033 82.56 -34.85 -46.86
C VAL A 1033 83.10 -34.06 -45.66
N GLY A 1034 83.97 -34.67 -44.85
CA GLY A 1034 84.57 -34.04 -43.66
C GLY A 1034 83.58 -33.84 -42.52
N ASP A 1035 83.83 -32.83 -41.67
CA ASP A 1035 82.89 -32.43 -40.61
C ASP A 1035 81.69 -31.72 -41.24
N TYR A 1036 80.63 -32.49 -41.49
CA TYR A 1036 79.42 -32.03 -42.14
C TYR A 1036 78.38 -31.64 -41.09
N THR A 1037 77.77 -30.47 -41.25
CA THR A 1037 76.66 -30.01 -40.40
C THR A 1037 75.53 -29.48 -41.26
N LYS A 1038 74.33 -30.03 -41.04
CA LYS A 1038 73.09 -29.59 -41.68
C LYS A 1038 72.10 -29.08 -40.64
N ARG A 1039 71.67 -27.84 -40.80
CA ARG A 1039 70.54 -27.30 -40.03
C ARG A 1039 69.23 -27.79 -40.61
N MET A 1040 68.44 -28.43 -39.76
CA MET A 1040 67.10 -28.94 -40.06
C MET A 1040 66.07 -28.08 -39.35
N ASN A 1041 65.13 -27.50 -40.10
CA ASN A 1041 64.02 -26.73 -39.53
C ASN A 1041 62.92 -27.70 -39.06
N VAL A 1042 62.52 -27.58 -37.80
CA VAL A 1042 61.46 -28.40 -37.18
C VAL A 1042 60.37 -27.55 -36.53
N SER A 1043 60.36 -26.23 -36.75
CA SER A 1043 59.36 -25.32 -36.19
C SER A 1043 57.93 -25.63 -36.64
N GLY A 1044 57.78 -26.39 -37.73
CA GLY A 1044 56.49 -26.82 -38.26
C GLY A 1044 55.99 -28.18 -37.72
N LEU A 1045 56.78 -28.86 -36.89
CA LEU A 1045 56.41 -30.13 -36.29
C LEU A 1045 55.65 -29.90 -34.97
N GLU A 1046 54.66 -30.74 -34.67
CA GLU A 1046 53.96 -30.71 -33.39
C GLU A 1046 54.91 -31.10 -32.24
N SER A 1047 54.64 -30.60 -31.04
CA SER A 1047 55.41 -31.01 -29.86
C SER A 1047 55.29 -32.52 -29.66
N GLY A 1048 56.42 -33.23 -29.68
CA GLY A 1048 56.39 -34.69 -29.74
C GLY A 1048 57.77 -35.32 -29.88
N MET A 1049 57.79 -36.65 -29.91
CA MET A 1049 59.00 -37.40 -30.23
C MET A 1049 58.97 -37.81 -31.70
N TYR A 1050 60.13 -37.68 -32.33
CA TYR A 1050 60.38 -38.04 -33.72
C TYR A 1050 61.65 -38.88 -33.82
N LEU A 1051 61.82 -39.57 -34.95
CA LEU A 1051 63.02 -40.31 -35.28
C LEU A 1051 63.69 -39.69 -36.50
N VAL A 1052 64.88 -39.13 -36.33
CA VAL A 1052 65.72 -38.66 -37.43
C VAL A 1052 66.51 -39.85 -37.94
N VAL A 1053 66.38 -40.23 -39.20
CA VAL A 1053 67.12 -41.32 -39.85
C VAL A 1053 68.02 -40.74 -40.93
N VAL A 1054 69.31 -41.04 -40.93
CA VAL A 1054 70.28 -40.56 -41.94
C VAL A 1054 70.79 -41.76 -42.72
N LYS A 1055 70.63 -41.75 -44.03
CA LYS A 1055 71.09 -42.78 -44.96
C LYS A 1055 72.14 -42.22 -45.93
N GLY A 1056 73.13 -43.02 -46.31
CA GLY A 1056 74.13 -42.74 -47.34
C GLY A 1056 74.81 -44.04 -47.78
N ASP A 1057 75.72 -43.98 -48.76
CA ASP A 1057 76.33 -45.17 -49.39
C ASP A 1057 76.84 -46.22 -48.39
N ASP A 1058 77.39 -45.80 -47.24
CA ASP A 1058 77.80 -46.67 -46.12
C ASP A 1058 77.36 -46.11 -44.74
N ILE A 1059 76.26 -45.34 -44.71
CA ILE A 1059 75.82 -44.60 -43.53
C ILE A 1059 74.36 -44.94 -43.26
N ASN A 1060 74.05 -45.45 -42.07
CA ASN A 1060 72.68 -45.64 -41.62
C ASN A 1060 72.58 -45.41 -40.12
N PHE A 1061 71.98 -44.29 -39.71
CA PHE A 1061 71.81 -43.95 -38.29
C PHE A 1061 70.39 -43.51 -38.02
N SER A 1062 69.96 -43.73 -36.77
CA SER A 1062 68.75 -43.11 -36.26
C SER A 1062 69.00 -42.41 -34.92
N LYS A 1063 68.40 -41.23 -34.73
CA LYS A 1063 68.46 -40.44 -33.50
C LYS A 1063 67.08 -39.95 -33.12
N ARG A 1064 66.74 -40.08 -31.84
CA ARG A 1064 65.49 -39.55 -31.29
C ARG A 1064 65.57 -38.04 -31.21
N LEU A 1065 64.65 -37.34 -31.87
CA LEU A 1065 64.44 -35.90 -31.75
C LEU A 1065 63.21 -35.65 -30.86
N VAL A 1066 63.32 -34.71 -29.93
CA VAL A 1066 62.17 -34.20 -29.16
C VAL A 1066 61.90 -32.78 -29.64
N VAL A 1067 60.70 -32.52 -30.17
CA VAL A 1067 60.24 -31.17 -30.54
C VAL A 1067 59.41 -30.61 -29.39
N LYS A 1068 59.73 -29.38 -28.97
CA LYS A 1068 59.07 -28.68 -27.86
C LYS A 1068 57.98 -27.74 -28.32
#